data_AF-A0A6N7L3J0-F1
#
_entry.id   AF-A0A6N7L3J0-F1
#
_cell.length_a   1.000
_cell.length_b   1.000
_cell.length_c   1.000
_cell.angle_alpha   90.00
_cell.angle_beta   90.00
_cell.angle_gamma   90.00
#
_symmetry.space_group_name_H-M   'P 1'
#
loop_
_entity.id
_entity.type
_entity.pdbx_description
1 polymer ?
#
loop_
_entity_poly.entity_id
_entity_poly.type
_entity_poly.pdbx_seq_one_letter_code
_entity_poly.pdbx_strand_id
1 'polypeptide(L)'
;MSTVHPPQTTAEALLADGTTIGIRPLGPQDHQAVLDLHTEGMSEASRRMRFFGVSRNAPGQAADRLCGPPRTGLLALGAWAGEELVGEADCERLEDPPETAELALAVADRWHHRGVATLLLEHLVHTARAVGIRFFEADTLSGNRAVHRVFADLGLPVQRRFAQGEVRIRVPLDEADERYRTAVDERGRRADVASLAALLRPASVAVVGASRREGSVGRTVLGKIRRGGFTGAVWAVNPRAEEIDGEPAYPSVAALPAVPDLAVLAVPAAAVGEVAEECGDAGVRALVVLTSGLGPQDARRLMRACRRHSMRLVGPNSLGLAQADPAVRLDAEFGGAFPKPGTAGVAVQSGGVGIALLERLTWLGVGVSSFVSLGDKYDVSGDDLLQWWEADGRTDLALLHLESFGNPRAFARTARRVTRTIPVLTVDAGRSTAGRRGAASHTAAAATRTVTREALFRQAGITATHSIDELVEAAALLHAQPLPAPRGAVAVVSNAGGIGILAADACAEAGLVLPELPQRLAALLPDGASIRNPVDTTAAVRPAELARFLQALEGEPAVDAVLVCLVPTALCATPEQDPLRALLDGPAGRRVPVAAVLLDQQVPVRYLTCADGGALPVYSDTVAAARALGHAQDRARWLAEPLSVPADAPDCDRRTARSLVDGYLTAHPEGGWLDPLSTADLLEGYGLPLTTSVWARDEHMTVVTAAGLRRLGHEGKVALKAYWPGQVHKSAVGAVRTGLATDAEVRSAYREFTRRFGTELAGAVVQPMAAPGLELLAGVVQDRVFGPLVVLGLGGTATEVLADRVARLAPLSERDLTTMVAELRSAPLLFGHNGGPAVDLAAVRSVLARLSRLADDFPELAEADLNPVIVRPDGAVCVDARVRLEPRPSFDPYLRRLRRPAAAEGK
;
A
#
# COMPACT_ATOMS: atom_id res chain seq x y z
N MET A 1 -13.86 33.64 -11.83
CA MET A 1 -12.94 33.40 -12.97
C MET A 1 -11.61 32.99 -12.35
N SER A 2 -11.36 31.68 -12.30
CA SER A 2 -10.22 31.10 -11.61
C SER A 2 -8.95 31.33 -12.42
N THR A 3 -7.98 32.03 -11.86
CA THR A 3 -6.62 32.10 -12.41
C THR A 3 -6.05 30.69 -12.37
N VAL A 4 -5.88 30.09 -13.56
CA VAL A 4 -5.20 28.81 -13.72
C VAL A 4 -3.74 29.00 -13.29
N HIS A 5 -3.42 28.59 -12.07
CA HIS A 5 -2.03 28.37 -11.70
C HIS A 5 -1.71 26.93 -12.09
N PRO A 6 -0.87 26.68 -13.12
CA PRO A 6 -0.33 25.36 -13.32
C PRO A 6 0.43 24.96 -12.04
N PRO A 7 0.45 23.67 -11.68
CA PRO A 7 1.20 23.22 -10.51
C PRO A 7 2.65 23.71 -10.62
N GLN A 8 3.09 24.53 -9.67
CA GLN A 8 4.43 25.14 -9.64
C GLN A 8 5.56 24.12 -9.39
N THR A 9 5.29 22.81 -9.41
CA THR A 9 6.21 21.78 -8.92
C THR A 9 6.60 20.80 -10.03
N THR A 10 7.91 20.66 -10.25
CA THR A 10 8.50 19.69 -11.18
C THR A 10 8.24 18.26 -10.74
N ALA A 11 7.41 17.49 -11.44
CA ALA A 11 7.27 16.07 -11.15
C ALA A 11 8.48 15.29 -11.70
N GLU A 12 9.12 14.47 -10.89
CA GLU A 12 10.18 13.56 -11.35
C GLU A 12 9.55 12.21 -11.66
N ALA A 13 9.93 11.52 -12.73
CA ALA A 13 9.35 10.23 -13.13
C ALA A 13 10.35 9.37 -13.89
N LEU A 14 10.05 8.09 -14.08
CA LEU A 14 10.93 7.15 -14.79
C LEU A 14 10.43 6.87 -16.22
N LEU A 15 11.38 6.86 -17.16
CA LEU A 15 11.19 6.38 -18.52
C LEU A 15 11.21 4.85 -18.59
N ALA A 16 10.84 4.29 -19.74
CA ALA A 16 10.75 2.84 -19.94
C ALA A 16 12.10 2.11 -19.78
N ASP A 17 13.22 2.82 -19.89
CA ASP A 17 14.58 2.33 -19.67
C ASP A 17 15.10 2.59 -18.23
N GLY A 18 14.28 3.15 -17.34
CA GLY A 18 14.65 3.50 -15.97
C GLY A 18 15.33 4.86 -15.83
N THR A 19 15.51 5.63 -16.91
CA THR A 19 16.06 6.99 -16.82
C THR A 19 15.11 7.91 -16.05
N THR A 20 15.64 8.76 -15.18
CA THR A 20 14.83 9.76 -14.46
C THR A 20 14.66 11.00 -15.33
N ILE A 21 13.42 11.49 -15.44
CA ILE A 21 13.13 12.77 -16.08
C ILE A 21 12.37 13.71 -15.15
N GLY A 22 12.64 15.00 -15.26
CA GLY A 22 11.84 16.06 -14.66
C GLY A 22 10.77 16.55 -15.63
N ILE A 23 9.54 16.67 -15.17
CA ILE A 23 8.38 17.16 -15.92
C ILE A 23 7.92 18.44 -15.23
N ARG A 24 7.90 19.55 -15.96
CA ARG A 24 7.44 20.83 -15.41
C ARG A 24 6.78 21.68 -16.48
N PRO A 25 5.95 22.67 -16.09
CA PRO A 25 5.47 23.68 -17.01
C PRO A 25 6.63 24.39 -17.72
N LEU A 26 6.45 24.67 -19.01
CA LEU A 26 7.34 25.52 -19.79
C LEU A 26 7.06 26.99 -19.44
N GLY A 27 8.13 27.78 -19.34
CA GLY A 27 8.07 29.21 -19.10
C GLY A 27 9.02 30.01 -19.99
N PRO A 28 9.04 31.36 -19.85
CA PRO A 28 9.86 32.23 -20.69
C PRO A 28 11.36 31.89 -20.72
N GLN A 29 11.89 31.38 -19.60
CA GLN A 29 13.29 30.97 -19.48
C GLN A 29 13.65 29.73 -20.32
N ASP A 30 12.65 28.97 -20.79
CA ASP A 30 12.86 27.71 -21.52
C ASP A 30 12.86 27.88 -23.04
N HIS A 31 12.67 29.11 -23.53
CA HIS A 31 12.49 29.42 -24.96
C HIS A 31 13.60 28.82 -25.83
N GLN A 32 14.86 29.03 -25.43
CA GLN A 32 16.01 28.50 -26.17
C GLN A 32 16.00 26.97 -26.20
N ALA A 33 15.69 26.32 -25.07
CA ALA A 33 15.65 24.85 -25.01
C ALA A 33 14.54 24.27 -25.91
N VAL A 34 13.38 24.93 -25.99
CA VAL A 34 12.28 24.54 -26.90
C VAL A 34 12.68 24.75 -28.36
N LEU A 35 13.41 25.82 -28.67
CA LEU A 35 13.94 26.06 -30.01
C LEU A 35 14.96 24.98 -30.39
N ASP A 36 15.89 24.64 -29.50
CA ASP A 36 16.94 23.65 -29.72
C ASP A 36 16.34 22.24 -29.88
N LEU A 37 15.33 21.88 -29.08
CA LEU A 37 14.56 20.65 -29.23
C LEU A 37 14.04 20.48 -30.66
N HIS A 38 13.43 21.53 -31.21
CA HIS A 38 12.85 21.48 -32.55
C HIS A 38 13.87 21.60 -33.67
N THR A 39 14.96 22.35 -33.49
CA THR A 39 15.93 22.65 -34.56
C THR A 39 17.07 21.65 -34.63
N GLU A 40 17.58 21.21 -33.48
CA GLU A 40 18.72 20.31 -33.33
C GLU A 40 18.28 18.90 -32.89
N GLY A 41 17.30 18.82 -31.99
CA GLY A 41 16.80 17.56 -31.44
C GLY A 41 15.95 16.73 -32.41
N MET A 42 15.40 17.36 -33.46
CA MET A 42 14.50 16.73 -34.43
C MET A 42 15.06 16.77 -35.85
N SER A 43 15.07 15.61 -36.51
CA SER A 43 15.35 15.53 -37.94
C SER A 43 14.36 16.34 -38.78
N GLU A 44 14.72 16.62 -40.03
CA GLU A 44 13.81 17.26 -40.99
C GLU A 44 12.51 16.46 -41.19
N ALA A 45 12.60 15.13 -41.16
CA ALA A 45 11.44 14.25 -41.23
C ALA A 45 10.51 14.43 -40.02
N SER A 46 11.04 14.42 -38.80
CA SER A 46 10.27 14.64 -37.57
C SER A 46 9.65 16.04 -37.52
N ARG A 47 10.38 17.09 -37.95
CA ARG A 47 9.85 18.44 -38.08
C ARG A 47 8.71 18.53 -39.08
N ARG A 48 8.84 17.88 -40.24
CA ARG A 48 7.77 17.81 -41.24
C ARG A 48 6.52 17.12 -40.68
N MET A 49 6.69 16.08 -39.87
CA MET A 49 5.58 15.40 -39.22
C MET A 49 4.89 16.26 -38.15
N ARG A 50 5.66 17.10 -37.41
CA ARG A 50 5.15 17.99 -36.35
C ARG A 50 4.45 19.24 -36.89
N PHE A 51 4.97 19.82 -37.96
CA PHE A 51 4.51 21.11 -38.50
C PHE A 51 3.77 21.00 -39.84
N PHE A 52 3.48 19.78 -40.29
CA PHE A 52 2.79 19.48 -41.55
C PHE A 52 3.49 20.05 -42.80
N GLY A 53 4.77 20.42 -42.69
CA GLY A 53 5.51 21.09 -43.77
C GLY A 53 6.97 21.39 -43.41
N VAL A 54 7.71 21.96 -44.36
CA VAL A 54 9.12 22.33 -44.22
C VAL A 54 9.22 23.85 -44.04
N SER A 55 8.83 24.33 -42.86
CA SER A 55 8.94 25.75 -42.50
C SER A 55 10.17 26.00 -41.63
N ARG A 56 11.06 26.91 -42.07
CA ARG A 56 12.23 27.31 -41.27
C ARG A 56 11.87 28.15 -40.04
N ASN A 57 10.69 28.79 -40.04
CA ASN A 57 10.24 29.66 -38.95
C ASN A 57 9.36 28.93 -37.94
N ALA A 58 8.81 27.75 -38.28
CA ALA A 58 7.89 27.02 -37.40
C ALA A 58 8.49 26.65 -36.03
N PRO A 59 9.77 26.23 -35.92
CA PRO A 59 10.41 26.02 -34.61
C PRO A 59 10.41 27.26 -33.71
N GLY A 60 10.73 28.43 -34.28
CA GLY A 60 10.72 29.70 -33.53
C GLY A 60 9.32 30.09 -33.08
N GLN A 61 8.33 29.96 -33.97
CA GLN A 61 6.93 30.22 -33.64
C GLN A 61 6.39 29.29 -32.55
N ALA A 62 6.80 28.02 -32.55
CA ALA A 62 6.46 27.09 -31.49
C ALA A 62 7.08 27.53 -30.15
N ALA A 63 8.37 27.86 -30.12
CA ALA A 63 9.04 28.36 -28.92
C ALA A 63 8.40 29.65 -28.39
N ASP A 64 8.10 30.62 -29.25
CA ASP A 64 7.41 31.88 -28.89
C ASP A 64 6.03 31.60 -28.28
N ARG A 65 5.28 30.64 -28.83
CA ARG A 65 3.96 30.26 -28.33
C ARG A 65 4.06 29.59 -26.96
N LEU A 66 4.91 28.59 -26.81
CA LEU A 66 4.99 27.72 -25.62
C LEU A 66 5.63 28.43 -24.42
N CYS A 67 6.61 29.30 -24.68
CA CYS A 67 7.34 30.04 -23.65
C CYS A 67 6.86 31.49 -23.49
N GLY A 68 5.75 31.87 -24.15
CA GLY A 68 5.13 33.18 -23.98
C GLY A 68 4.56 33.41 -22.56
N PRO A 69 4.03 34.61 -22.27
CA PRO A 69 3.35 34.89 -21.02
C PRO A 69 2.20 33.88 -20.75
N PRO A 70 1.89 33.53 -19.49
CA PRO A 70 0.82 32.59 -19.17
C PRO A 70 -0.51 33.02 -19.81
N ARG A 71 -1.10 32.12 -20.61
CA ARG A 71 -2.39 32.35 -21.30
C ARG A 71 -3.46 31.43 -20.74
N THR A 72 -4.65 31.97 -20.53
CA THR A 72 -5.80 31.19 -20.07
C THR A 72 -6.17 30.15 -21.12
N GLY A 73 -6.16 28.87 -20.76
CA GLY A 73 -6.55 27.77 -21.65
C GLY A 73 -5.38 27.05 -22.33
N LEU A 74 -4.15 27.57 -22.28
CA LEU A 74 -2.95 26.86 -22.75
C LEU A 74 -2.24 26.20 -21.57
N LEU A 75 -1.96 24.90 -21.70
CA LEU A 75 -1.10 24.13 -20.81
C LEU A 75 0.08 23.61 -21.63
N ALA A 76 1.31 23.87 -21.19
CA ALA A 76 2.52 23.40 -21.88
C ALA A 76 3.49 22.78 -20.87
N LEU A 77 3.91 21.54 -21.12
CA LEU A 77 4.80 20.76 -20.27
C LEU A 77 6.07 20.38 -21.04
N GLY A 78 7.22 20.46 -20.37
CA GLY A 78 8.50 19.97 -20.86
C GLY A 78 9.00 18.78 -20.06
N ALA A 79 9.60 17.80 -20.73
CA ALA A 79 10.33 16.68 -20.15
C ALA A 79 11.83 16.94 -20.24
N TRP A 80 12.53 16.83 -19.10
CA TRP A 80 13.93 17.21 -18.93
C TRP A 80 14.75 16.03 -18.45
N ALA A 81 15.84 15.71 -19.15
CA ALA A 81 16.87 14.76 -18.69
C ALA A 81 18.09 15.57 -18.25
N GLY A 82 18.29 15.71 -16.94
CA GLY A 82 19.23 16.70 -16.41
C GLY A 82 18.80 18.12 -16.81
N GLU A 83 19.63 18.80 -17.60
CA GLU A 83 19.37 20.15 -18.11
C GLU A 83 18.87 20.16 -19.57
N GLU A 84 18.83 19.01 -20.25
CA GLU A 84 18.37 18.88 -21.64
C GLU A 84 16.85 18.74 -21.71
N LEU A 85 16.19 19.56 -22.54
CA LEU A 85 14.78 19.36 -22.90
C LEU A 85 14.67 18.25 -23.96
N VAL A 86 14.09 17.11 -23.57
CA VAL A 86 14.02 15.90 -24.41
C VAL A 86 12.68 15.75 -25.13
N GLY A 87 11.65 16.48 -24.68
CA GLY A 87 10.34 16.51 -25.31
C GLY A 87 9.43 17.56 -24.68
N GLU A 88 8.38 17.90 -25.41
CA GLU A 88 7.36 18.87 -25.02
C GLU A 88 5.97 18.38 -25.42
N ALA A 89 4.96 18.74 -24.63
CA ALA A 89 3.56 18.48 -24.93
C ALA A 89 2.70 19.65 -24.45
N ASP A 90 1.79 20.10 -25.30
CA ASP A 90 0.91 21.22 -25.01
C ASP A 90 -0.54 20.91 -25.39
N CYS A 91 -1.47 21.50 -24.66
CA CYS A 91 -2.86 21.54 -25.08
C CYS A 91 -3.48 22.94 -24.91
N GLU A 92 -4.27 23.37 -25.90
CA GLU A 92 -4.99 24.65 -25.89
C GLU A 92 -6.49 24.43 -25.98
N ARG A 93 -7.23 25.01 -25.03
CA ARG A 93 -8.69 24.94 -24.96
C ARG A 93 -9.34 25.58 -26.20
N LEU A 94 -10.26 24.85 -26.84
CA LEU A 94 -11.07 25.35 -27.93
C LEU A 94 -12.18 26.27 -27.41
N GLU A 95 -12.60 27.26 -28.20
CA GLU A 95 -13.73 28.14 -27.85
C GLU A 95 -15.07 27.38 -27.89
N ASP A 96 -15.25 26.49 -28.86
CA ASP A 96 -16.45 25.66 -29.03
C ASP A 96 -16.11 24.25 -29.55
N PRO A 97 -16.38 23.16 -28.80
CA PRO A 97 -16.92 23.15 -27.44
C PRO A 97 -15.82 23.38 -26.38
N PRO A 98 -16.09 24.13 -25.30
CA PRO A 98 -15.09 24.58 -24.33
C PRO A 98 -14.55 23.46 -23.42
N GLU A 99 -14.99 22.23 -23.60
CA GLU A 99 -14.52 21.02 -22.93
C GLU A 99 -13.50 20.23 -23.76
N THR A 100 -13.13 20.74 -24.93
CA THR A 100 -12.14 20.13 -25.83
C THR A 100 -10.89 20.99 -25.85
N ALA A 101 -9.71 20.35 -25.87
CA ALA A 101 -8.44 21.02 -26.10
C ALA A 101 -7.71 20.40 -27.30
N GLU A 102 -7.13 21.24 -28.14
CA GLU A 102 -6.22 20.80 -29.20
C GLU A 102 -4.88 20.43 -28.57
N LEU A 103 -4.33 19.28 -28.94
CA LEU A 103 -3.15 18.66 -28.36
C LEU A 103 -2.02 18.63 -29.39
N ALA A 104 -0.81 18.98 -28.97
CA ALA A 104 0.40 18.79 -29.74
C ALA A 104 1.55 18.24 -28.85
N LEU A 105 2.50 17.56 -29.50
CA LEU A 105 3.65 16.98 -28.81
C LEU A 105 4.87 16.86 -29.75
N ALA A 106 6.06 17.00 -29.18
CA ALA A 106 7.33 16.75 -29.86
C ALA A 106 8.32 16.06 -28.92
N VAL A 107 9.13 15.16 -29.47
CA VAL A 107 10.19 14.45 -28.74
C VAL A 107 11.42 14.41 -29.62
N ALA A 108 12.59 14.70 -29.03
CA ALA A 108 13.86 14.59 -29.73
C ALA A 108 14.09 13.16 -30.23
N ASP A 109 14.63 13.01 -31.44
CA ASP A 109 14.71 11.72 -32.15
C ASP A 109 15.51 10.67 -31.35
N ARG A 110 16.58 11.07 -30.64
CA ARG A 110 17.40 10.18 -29.79
C ARG A 110 16.65 9.63 -28.56
N TRP A 111 15.52 10.23 -28.21
CA TRP A 111 14.69 9.89 -27.06
C TRP A 111 13.40 9.15 -27.46
N HIS A 112 13.19 8.87 -28.75
CA HIS A 112 12.09 8.04 -29.20
C HIS A 112 12.18 6.63 -28.59
N HIS A 113 11.02 5.98 -28.45
CA HIS A 113 10.88 4.63 -27.89
C HIS A 113 11.24 4.46 -26.40
N ARG A 114 11.58 5.53 -25.69
CA ARG A 114 11.82 5.52 -24.23
C ARG A 114 10.59 5.90 -23.40
N GLY A 115 9.47 6.22 -24.04
CA GLY A 115 8.20 6.54 -23.37
C GLY A 115 8.04 8.00 -22.95
N VAL A 116 8.86 8.93 -23.49
CA VAL A 116 8.76 10.38 -23.19
C VAL A 116 7.38 10.93 -23.55
N ALA A 117 6.90 10.65 -24.77
CA ALA A 117 5.60 11.15 -25.24
C ALA A 117 4.43 10.66 -24.39
N THR A 118 4.37 9.36 -24.08
CA THR A 118 3.28 8.79 -23.26
C THR A 118 3.31 9.32 -21.85
N LEU A 119 4.50 9.50 -21.26
CA LEU A 119 4.64 10.08 -19.92
C LEU A 119 4.22 11.56 -19.88
N LEU A 120 4.60 12.37 -20.88
CA LEU A 120 4.11 13.74 -21.00
C LEU A 120 2.59 13.80 -21.14
N LEU A 121 2.00 12.92 -21.96
CA LEU A 121 0.54 12.83 -22.12
C LEU A 121 -0.15 12.44 -20.83
N GLU A 122 0.39 11.50 -20.04
CA GLU A 122 -0.19 11.13 -18.74
C GLU A 122 -0.28 12.35 -17.79
N HIS A 123 0.79 13.16 -17.72
CA HIS A 123 0.81 14.39 -16.91
C HIS A 123 -0.09 15.49 -17.48
N LEU A 124 -0.18 15.59 -18.80
CA LEU A 124 -1.07 16.55 -19.46
C LEU A 124 -2.54 16.17 -19.29
N VAL A 125 -2.90 14.89 -19.40
CA VAL A 125 -4.25 14.35 -19.11
C VAL A 125 -4.66 14.71 -17.68
N HIS A 126 -3.78 14.46 -16.71
CA HIS A 126 -4.02 14.81 -15.30
C HIS A 126 -4.33 16.31 -15.13
N THR A 127 -3.47 17.16 -15.69
CA THR A 127 -3.60 18.63 -15.55
C THR A 127 -4.82 19.17 -16.31
N ALA A 128 -5.11 18.65 -17.50
CA ALA A 128 -6.24 19.07 -18.32
C ALA A 128 -7.59 18.72 -17.69
N ARG A 129 -7.70 17.54 -17.07
CA ARG A 129 -8.89 17.12 -16.32
C ARG A 129 -9.18 18.04 -15.14
N ALA A 130 -8.14 18.44 -14.40
CA ALA A 130 -8.26 19.34 -13.26
C ALA A 130 -8.87 20.72 -13.63
N VAL A 131 -8.77 21.12 -14.90
CA VAL A 131 -9.35 22.38 -15.43
C VAL A 131 -10.62 22.16 -16.28
N GLY A 132 -11.19 20.96 -16.26
CA GLY A 132 -12.48 20.64 -16.88
C GLY A 132 -12.43 20.25 -18.37
N ILE A 133 -11.25 19.90 -18.92
CA ILE A 133 -11.15 19.35 -20.28
C ILE A 133 -11.58 17.88 -20.27
N ARG A 134 -12.47 17.52 -21.19
CA ARG A 134 -13.04 16.17 -21.36
C ARG A 134 -12.55 15.46 -22.60
N PHE A 135 -12.04 16.20 -23.59
CA PHE A 135 -11.56 15.64 -24.85
C PHE A 135 -10.25 16.30 -25.27
N PHE A 136 -9.32 15.48 -25.75
CA PHE A 136 -8.23 15.97 -26.59
C PHE A 136 -8.56 15.75 -28.05
N GLU A 137 -8.24 16.75 -28.88
CA GLU A 137 -8.22 16.64 -30.33
C GLU A 137 -6.81 16.87 -30.86
N ALA A 138 -6.37 16.09 -31.82
CA ALA A 138 -5.08 16.26 -32.46
C ALA A 138 -5.20 15.91 -33.94
N ASP A 139 -4.73 16.79 -34.82
CA ASP A 139 -4.54 16.46 -36.23
C ASP A 139 -3.14 15.87 -36.41
N THR A 140 -3.02 14.83 -37.22
CA THR A 140 -1.73 14.18 -37.50
C THR A 140 -1.68 13.69 -38.93
N LEU A 141 -0.49 13.65 -39.55
CA LEU A 141 -0.35 13.04 -40.88
C LEU A 141 -0.63 11.53 -40.82
N SER A 142 -1.33 11.01 -41.83
CA SER A 142 -1.61 9.56 -41.96
C SER A 142 -0.35 8.68 -41.95
N GLY A 143 0.78 9.21 -42.44
CA GLY A 143 2.08 8.54 -42.43
C GLY A 143 2.81 8.55 -41.07
N ASN A 144 2.36 9.31 -40.07
CA ASN A 144 3.03 9.45 -38.78
C ASN A 144 2.75 8.26 -37.85
N ARG A 145 3.27 7.07 -38.20
CA ARG A 145 3.04 5.83 -37.44
C ARG A 145 3.46 5.93 -35.96
N ALA A 146 4.44 6.77 -35.65
CA ALA A 146 4.93 6.96 -34.28
C ALA A 146 3.84 7.58 -33.39
N VAL A 147 3.22 8.69 -33.81
CA VAL A 147 2.18 9.34 -33.01
C VAL A 147 0.90 8.48 -32.93
N HIS A 148 0.55 7.76 -34.01
CA HIS A 148 -0.56 6.81 -34.00
C HIS A 148 -0.38 5.70 -32.97
N ARG A 149 0.87 5.27 -32.75
CA ARG A 149 1.23 4.30 -31.71
C ARG A 149 1.17 4.92 -30.32
N VAL A 150 1.64 6.15 -30.13
CA VAL A 150 1.54 6.87 -28.84
C VAL A 150 0.09 6.91 -28.35
N PHE A 151 -0.86 7.27 -29.23
CA PHE A 151 -2.28 7.30 -28.85
C PHE A 151 -2.87 5.90 -28.61
N ALA A 152 -2.44 4.88 -29.37
CA ALA A 152 -2.87 3.51 -29.14
C ALA A 152 -2.36 2.96 -27.80
N ASP A 153 -1.11 3.29 -27.44
CA ASP A 153 -0.45 2.83 -26.22
C ASP A 153 -0.90 3.63 -24.99
N LEU A 154 -1.50 4.81 -25.15
CA LEU A 154 -1.96 5.66 -24.04
C LEU A 154 -2.92 4.90 -23.12
N GLY A 155 -3.75 4.01 -23.69
CA GLY A 155 -4.75 3.21 -22.98
C GLY A 155 -6.13 3.87 -22.90
N LEU A 156 -6.28 5.09 -23.44
CA LEU A 156 -7.58 5.76 -23.60
C LEU A 156 -8.26 5.35 -24.93
N PRO A 157 -9.58 5.45 -25.03
CA PRO A 157 -10.29 5.22 -26.29
C PRO A 157 -9.88 6.29 -27.31
N VAL A 158 -9.59 5.87 -28.55
CA VAL A 158 -9.13 6.76 -29.61
C VAL A 158 -10.10 6.70 -30.78
N GLN A 159 -10.75 7.82 -31.08
CA GLN A 159 -11.57 7.98 -32.27
C GLN A 159 -10.72 8.57 -33.40
N ARG A 160 -10.79 7.99 -34.60
CA ARG A 160 -10.02 8.43 -35.76
C ARG A 160 -10.93 8.78 -36.91
N ARG A 161 -10.74 9.95 -37.51
CA ARG A 161 -11.38 10.36 -38.76
C ARG A 161 -10.31 10.70 -39.79
N PHE A 162 -10.40 10.07 -40.96
CA PHE A 162 -9.47 10.27 -42.06
C PHE A 162 -10.02 11.32 -43.01
N ALA A 163 -9.25 12.36 -43.31
CA ALA A 163 -9.62 13.40 -44.27
C ALA A 163 -8.35 13.91 -44.98
N GLN A 164 -8.35 13.90 -46.32
CA GLN A 164 -7.32 14.57 -47.15
C GLN A 164 -5.84 14.29 -46.77
N GLY A 165 -5.50 13.07 -46.36
CA GLY A 165 -4.12 12.69 -45.99
C GLY A 165 -3.75 12.93 -44.52
N GLU A 166 -4.65 13.56 -43.77
CA GLU A 166 -4.59 13.77 -42.34
C GLU A 166 -5.53 12.81 -41.60
N VAL A 167 -5.23 12.62 -40.32
CA VAL A 167 -6.00 11.81 -39.38
C VAL A 167 -6.30 12.70 -38.19
N ARG A 168 -7.58 13.07 -38.05
CA ARG A 168 -8.08 13.74 -36.85
C ARG A 168 -8.32 12.70 -35.77
N ILE A 169 -7.64 12.88 -34.65
CA ILE A 169 -7.70 12.02 -33.47
C ILE A 169 -8.52 12.75 -32.42
N ARG A 170 -9.51 12.05 -31.83
CA ARG A 170 -10.25 12.53 -30.66
C ARG A 170 -10.15 11.51 -29.54
N VAL A 171 -9.70 11.95 -28.37
CA VAL A 171 -9.44 11.12 -27.18
C VAL A 171 -10.33 11.61 -26.03
N PRO A 172 -11.36 10.84 -25.63
CA PRO A 172 -12.10 11.09 -24.40
C PRO A 172 -11.21 10.88 -23.18
N LEU A 173 -11.25 11.80 -22.24
CA LEU A 173 -10.43 11.80 -21.03
C LEU A 173 -11.19 11.24 -19.82
N ASP A 174 -11.71 10.02 -19.90
CA ASP A 174 -12.44 9.38 -18.79
C ASP A 174 -11.47 8.81 -17.72
N GLU A 175 -11.62 9.26 -16.47
CA GLU A 175 -10.82 8.80 -15.32
C GLU A 175 -11.19 7.39 -14.86
N ALA A 176 -12.41 6.93 -15.17
CA ALA A 176 -12.90 5.61 -14.79
C ALA A 176 -12.46 4.51 -15.77
N ASP A 177 -11.78 4.87 -16.87
CA ASP A 177 -11.33 3.88 -17.86
C ASP A 177 -10.25 2.97 -17.27
N GLU A 178 -10.62 1.71 -17.05
CA GLU A 178 -9.75 0.68 -16.51
C GLU A 178 -8.56 0.40 -17.43
N ARG A 179 -8.73 0.50 -18.76
CA ARG A 179 -7.65 0.23 -19.74
C ARG A 179 -6.54 1.27 -19.62
N TYR A 180 -6.90 2.54 -19.42
CA TYR A 180 -5.94 3.61 -19.20
C TYR A 180 -5.12 3.34 -17.95
N ARG A 181 -5.79 3.04 -16.84
CA ARG A 181 -5.15 2.76 -15.54
C ARG A 181 -4.19 1.57 -15.66
N THR A 182 -4.63 0.44 -16.23
CA THR A 182 -3.78 -0.73 -16.46
C THR A 182 -2.58 -0.42 -17.34
N ALA A 183 -2.75 0.37 -18.41
CA ALA A 183 -1.66 0.72 -19.31
C ALA A 183 -0.61 1.60 -18.63
N VAL A 184 -1.03 2.59 -17.82
CA VAL A 184 -0.14 3.44 -17.03
C VAL A 184 0.62 2.62 -15.99
N ASP A 185 -0.07 1.72 -15.29
CA ASP A 185 0.55 0.84 -14.30
C ASP A 185 1.62 -0.06 -14.88
N GLU A 186 1.33 -0.69 -16.02
CA GLU A 186 2.27 -1.59 -16.70
C GLU A 186 3.52 -0.84 -17.19
N ARG A 187 3.35 0.40 -17.66
CA ARG A 187 4.48 1.27 -18.01
C ARG A 187 5.28 1.69 -16.79
N GLY A 188 4.61 2.01 -15.67
CA GLY A 188 5.25 2.29 -14.39
C GLY A 188 6.11 1.12 -13.94
N ARG A 189 5.52 -0.07 -13.90
CA ARG A 189 6.20 -1.31 -13.51
C ARG A 189 7.44 -1.60 -14.33
N ARG A 190 7.34 -1.49 -15.66
CA ARG A 190 8.50 -1.69 -16.55
C ARG A 190 9.62 -0.69 -16.29
N ALA A 191 9.27 0.58 -16.08
CA ALA A 191 10.22 1.64 -15.77
C ALA A 191 10.90 1.42 -14.40
N ASP A 192 10.12 1.05 -13.38
CA ASP A 192 10.60 0.80 -12.02
C ASP A 192 11.59 -0.38 -12.02
N VAL A 193 11.23 -1.51 -12.63
CA VAL A 193 12.10 -2.70 -12.73
C VAL A 193 13.39 -2.39 -13.48
N ALA A 194 13.31 -1.65 -14.60
CA ALA A 194 14.48 -1.25 -15.37
C ALA A 194 15.43 -0.37 -14.54
N SER A 195 14.88 0.55 -13.73
CA SER A 195 15.67 1.44 -12.88
C SER A 195 16.50 0.71 -11.82
N LEU A 196 16.02 -0.44 -11.33
CA LEU A 196 16.68 -1.21 -10.27
C LEU A 196 17.82 -2.09 -10.79
N ALA A 197 17.99 -2.23 -12.10
CA ALA A 197 18.98 -3.15 -12.68
C ALA A 197 20.42 -2.83 -12.23
N ALA A 198 20.78 -1.54 -12.16
CA ALA A 198 22.10 -1.12 -11.69
C ALA A 198 22.35 -1.39 -10.19
N LEU A 199 21.29 -1.50 -9.38
CA LEU A 199 21.38 -1.86 -7.95
C LEU A 199 21.46 -3.37 -7.75
N LEU A 200 20.62 -4.13 -8.46
CA LEU A 200 20.38 -5.54 -8.18
C LEU A 200 21.09 -6.50 -9.13
N ARG A 201 21.57 -6.03 -10.29
CA ARG A 201 22.41 -6.81 -11.23
C ARG A 201 23.59 -5.98 -11.77
N PRO A 202 24.41 -5.35 -10.90
CA PRO A 202 25.59 -4.61 -11.36
C PRO A 202 26.66 -5.56 -11.91
N ALA A 203 27.36 -5.14 -12.97
CA ALA A 203 28.57 -5.81 -13.47
C ALA A 203 29.84 -5.24 -12.82
N SER A 204 29.74 -4.11 -12.12
CA SER A 204 30.87 -3.48 -11.43
C SER A 204 30.42 -2.67 -10.21
N VAL A 205 31.26 -2.67 -9.16
CA VAL A 205 30.98 -2.02 -7.87
C VAL A 205 32.19 -1.24 -7.37
N ALA A 206 31.98 0.00 -6.94
CA ALA A 206 32.98 0.78 -6.20
C ALA A 206 32.57 0.94 -4.74
N VAL A 207 33.50 0.69 -3.81
CA VAL A 207 33.29 0.91 -2.37
C VAL A 207 34.01 2.19 -1.94
N VAL A 208 33.25 3.27 -1.79
CA VAL A 208 33.77 4.60 -1.43
C VAL A 208 33.79 4.77 0.08
N GLY A 209 34.97 5.05 0.64
CA GLY A 209 35.19 5.03 2.08
C GLY A 209 35.70 3.68 2.61
N ALA A 210 36.09 2.76 1.72
CA ALA A 210 36.94 1.63 2.10
C ALA A 210 38.22 2.18 2.77
N SER A 211 38.72 1.52 3.81
CA SER A 211 39.94 1.97 4.50
C SER A 211 40.75 0.80 5.05
N ARG A 212 42.01 1.03 5.43
CA ARG A 212 42.83 0.03 6.14
C ARG A 212 42.45 -0.13 7.61
N ARG A 213 41.56 0.72 8.15
CA ARG A 213 41.15 0.65 9.56
C ARG A 213 40.30 -0.59 9.80
N GLU A 214 40.76 -1.44 10.69
CA GLU A 214 40.02 -2.62 11.15
C GLU A 214 38.69 -2.21 11.78
N GLY A 215 37.63 -2.96 11.47
CA GLY A 215 36.26 -2.68 11.91
C GLY A 215 35.58 -1.48 11.24
N SER A 216 36.19 -0.83 10.25
CA SER A 216 35.50 0.22 9.48
C SER A 216 34.47 -0.37 8.51
N VAL A 217 33.30 0.27 8.40
CA VAL A 217 32.18 -0.21 7.57
C VAL A 217 32.61 -0.44 6.12
N GLY A 218 33.30 0.51 5.49
CA GLY A 218 33.75 0.39 4.11
C GLY A 218 34.72 -0.78 3.89
N ARG A 219 35.61 -1.07 4.84
CA ARG A 219 36.49 -2.25 4.78
C ARG A 219 35.70 -3.55 4.90
N THR A 220 34.75 -3.61 5.85
CA THR A 220 33.88 -4.77 6.05
C THR A 220 33.11 -5.11 4.78
N VAL A 221 32.47 -4.12 4.15
CA VAL A 221 31.69 -4.31 2.92
C VAL A 221 32.57 -4.79 1.78
N LEU A 222 33.73 -4.14 1.54
CA LEU A 222 34.67 -4.59 0.52
C LEU A 222 35.09 -6.06 0.73
N GLY A 223 35.40 -6.43 1.97
CA GLY A 223 35.74 -7.81 2.33
C GLY A 223 34.58 -8.80 2.17
N LYS A 224 33.32 -8.37 2.34
CA LYS A 224 32.14 -9.21 2.12
C LYS A 224 31.85 -9.44 0.64
N ILE A 225 31.93 -8.40 -0.20
CA ILE A 225 31.78 -8.53 -1.66
C ILE A 225 32.75 -9.58 -2.21
N ARG A 226 34.02 -9.54 -1.76
CA ARG A 226 35.05 -10.49 -2.19
C ARG A 226 34.81 -11.90 -1.69
N ARG A 227 34.53 -12.08 -0.39
CA ARG A 227 34.27 -13.40 0.20
C ARG A 227 32.96 -14.02 -0.32
N GLY A 228 31.98 -13.20 -0.68
CA GLY A 228 30.73 -13.61 -1.33
C GLY A 228 30.93 -14.08 -2.77
N GLY A 229 32.07 -13.78 -3.39
CA GLY A 229 32.41 -14.26 -4.72
C GLY A 229 31.71 -13.49 -5.85
N PHE A 230 31.54 -12.17 -5.68
CA PHE A 230 31.00 -11.28 -6.70
C PHE A 230 31.65 -11.53 -8.07
N THR A 231 30.81 -11.65 -9.10
CA THR A 231 31.25 -12.04 -10.44
C THR A 231 31.81 -10.88 -11.27
N GLY A 232 31.48 -9.66 -10.88
CA GLY A 232 31.90 -8.43 -11.55
C GLY A 232 33.19 -7.81 -11.01
N ALA A 233 33.55 -6.64 -11.53
CA ALA A 233 34.71 -5.89 -11.07
C ALA A 233 34.41 -5.15 -9.75
N VAL A 234 35.35 -5.17 -8.80
CA VAL A 234 35.25 -4.44 -7.54
C VAL A 234 36.43 -3.48 -7.38
N TRP A 235 36.16 -2.25 -6.94
CA TRP A 235 37.19 -1.25 -6.69
C TRP A 235 37.03 -0.59 -5.33
N ALA A 236 38.15 -0.32 -4.67
CA ALA A 236 38.18 0.48 -3.45
C ALA A 236 38.44 1.94 -3.79
N VAL A 237 37.73 2.87 -3.14
CA VAL A 237 38.01 4.31 -3.26
C VAL A 237 38.42 4.87 -1.90
N ASN A 238 39.67 5.33 -1.83
CA ASN A 238 40.28 5.95 -0.66
C ASN A 238 41.36 6.97 -1.08
N PRO A 239 41.32 8.23 -0.62
CA PRO A 239 42.26 9.27 -1.05
C PRO A 239 43.71 9.08 -0.59
N ARG A 240 43.99 8.12 0.31
CA ARG A 240 45.29 7.96 0.98
C ARG A 240 45.90 6.56 0.86
N ALA A 241 45.15 5.59 0.35
CA ALA A 241 45.61 4.20 0.25
C ALA A 241 45.73 3.83 -1.23
N GLU A 242 46.81 3.14 -1.56
CA GLU A 242 47.03 2.57 -2.90
C GLU A 242 46.45 1.14 -3.01
N GLU A 243 46.30 0.46 -1.87
CA GLU A 243 45.73 -0.89 -1.78
C GLU A 243 44.98 -1.07 -0.45
N ILE A 244 43.84 -1.78 -0.50
CA ILE A 244 43.04 -2.18 0.67
C ILE A 244 42.64 -3.65 0.53
N ASP A 245 43.07 -4.47 1.48
CA ASP A 245 42.79 -5.92 1.52
C ASP A 245 43.18 -6.66 0.22
N GLY A 246 44.19 -6.22 -0.53
CA GLY A 246 44.59 -6.83 -1.79
C GLY A 246 43.85 -6.31 -3.03
N GLU A 247 42.95 -5.33 -2.87
CA GLU A 247 42.32 -4.62 -4.00
C GLU A 247 42.98 -3.26 -4.24
N PRO A 248 43.23 -2.88 -5.51
CA PRO A 248 43.68 -1.54 -5.85
C PRO A 248 42.72 -0.48 -5.29
N ALA A 249 43.28 0.51 -4.62
CA ALA A 249 42.54 1.64 -4.09
C ALA A 249 42.84 2.90 -4.90
N TYR A 250 41.78 3.58 -5.33
CA TYR A 250 41.85 4.78 -6.15
C TYR A 250 41.50 6.01 -5.30
N PRO A 251 42.10 7.18 -5.58
CA PRO A 251 41.91 8.36 -4.73
C PRO A 251 40.50 8.94 -4.82
N SER A 252 39.79 8.70 -5.92
CA SER A 252 38.45 9.22 -6.21
C SER A 252 37.71 8.31 -7.19
N VAL A 253 36.41 8.52 -7.39
CA VAL A 253 35.58 7.77 -8.35
C VAL A 253 35.99 8.09 -9.79
N ALA A 254 36.33 9.35 -10.08
CA ALA A 254 36.82 9.76 -11.40
C ALA A 254 38.16 9.11 -11.80
N ALA A 255 38.95 8.65 -10.82
CA ALA A 255 40.23 7.97 -11.06
C ALA A 255 40.08 6.46 -11.34
N LEU A 256 38.86 5.91 -11.28
CA LEU A 256 38.60 4.50 -11.54
C LEU A 256 38.89 4.13 -13.01
N PRO A 257 39.27 2.88 -13.28
CA PRO A 257 39.59 2.43 -14.64
C PRO A 257 38.36 2.35 -15.56
N ALA A 258 37.16 2.31 -14.97
CA ALA A 258 35.88 2.33 -15.66
C ALA A 258 34.81 2.90 -14.73
N VAL A 259 33.69 3.33 -15.32
CA VAL A 259 32.52 3.82 -14.58
C VAL A 259 31.84 2.64 -13.88
N PRO A 260 31.70 2.64 -12.55
CA PRO A 260 31.01 1.55 -11.86
C PRO A 260 29.50 1.65 -12.08
N ASP A 261 28.82 0.50 -12.19
CA ASP A 261 27.35 0.47 -12.23
C ASP A 261 26.74 0.91 -10.89
N LEU A 262 27.39 0.50 -9.79
CA LEU A 262 26.98 0.74 -8.41
C LEU A 262 28.12 1.32 -7.57
N ALA A 263 27.86 2.39 -6.83
CA ALA A 263 28.76 2.88 -5.78
C ALA A 263 28.15 2.68 -4.38
N VAL A 264 28.92 2.08 -3.48
CA VAL A 264 28.56 1.89 -2.06
C VAL A 264 29.31 2.92 -1.22
N LEU A 265 28.57 3.83 -0.59
CA LEU A 265 29.11 4.99 0.12
C LEU A 265 29.14 4.73 1.64
N ALA A 266 30.36 4.67 2.17
CA ALA A 266 30.69 4.54 3.58
C ALA A 266 31.59 5.70 4.06
N VAL A 267 31.26 6.92 3.66
CA VAL A 267 32.00 8.16 3.96
C VAL A 267 31.30 8.98 5.06
N PRO A 268 31.97 9.94 5.73
CA PRO A 268 31.31 10.83 6.69
C PRO A 268 30.11 11.56 6.09
N ALA A 269 29.06 11.82 6.89
CA ALA A 269 27.79 12.39 6.43
C ALA A 269 27.94 13.68 5.59
N ALA A 270 28.84 14.58 6.00
CA ALA A 270 29.11 15.83 5.30
C ALA A 270 29.71 15.66 3.88
N ALA A 271 30.36 14.52 3.62
CA ALA A 271 30.98 14.22 2.31
C ALA A 271 30.03 13.48 1.36
N VAL A 272 28.91 12.93 1.85
CA VAL A 272 28.01 12.08 1.03
C VAL A 272 27.47 12.83 -0.19
N GLY A 273 27.08 14.10 -0.02
CA GLY A 273 26.54 14.89 -1.14
C GLY A 273 27.58 15.18 -2.23
N GLU A 274 28.84 15.46 -1.85
CA GLU A 274 29.92 15.72 -2.81
C GLU A 274 30.33 14.45 -3.55
N VAL A 275 30.47 13.34 -2.84
CA VAL A 275 30.76 12.03 -3.45
C VAL A 275 29.63 11.58 -4.37
N ALA A 276 28.37 11.85 -4.02
CA ALA A 276 27.25 11.56 -4.90
C ALA A 276 27.32 12.37 -6.21
N GLU A 277 27.69 13.66 -6.14
CA GLU A 277 27.89 14.47 -7.35
C GLU A 277 29.04 13.90 -8.21
N GLU A 278 30.17 13.52 -7.58
CA GLU A 278 31.31 12.90 -8.29
C GLU A 278 30.91 11.57 -8.98
N CYS A 279 30.13 10.73 -8.29
CA CYS A 279 29.58 9.51 -8.88
C CYS A 279 28.68 9.83 -10.09
N GLY A 280 27.83 10.84 -9.97
CA GLY A 280 26.94 11.26 -11.04
C GLY A 280 27.69 11.79 -12.26
N ASP A 281 28.69 12.65 -12.05
CA ASP A 281 29.55 13.19 -13.11
C ASP A 281 30.34 12.09 -13.83
N ALA A 282 30.75 11.03 -13.11
CA ALA A 282 31.37 9.86 -13.70
C ALA A 282 30.39 8.97 -14.49
N GLY A 283 29.07 9.13 -14.30
CA GLY A 283 28.03 8.35 -14.97
C GLY A 283 27.58 7.09 -14.22
N VAL A 284 27.83 7.02 -12.91
CA VAL A 284 27.31 5.94 -12.04
C VAL A 284 25.78 5.98 -12.06
N ARG A 285 25.12 4.81 -12.10
CA ARG A 285 23.65 4.73 -12.21
C ARG A 285 22.94 4.42 -10.89
N ALA A 286 23.67 3.95 -9.89
CA ALA A 286 23.10 3.53 -8.62
C ALA A 286 24.01 3.81 -7.42
N LEU A 287 23.41 4.20 -6.30
CA LEU A 287 24.06 4.43 -5.03
C LEU A 287 23.45 3.58 -3.91
N VAL A 288 24.30 3.02 -3.05
CA VAL A 288 23.92 2.47 -1.74
C VAL A 288 24.62 3.30 -0.68
N VAL A 289 23.86 4.06 0.10
CA VAL A 289 24.42 4.97 1.12
C VAL A 289 24.25 4.36 2.51
N LEU A 290 25.36 3.82 3.04
CA LEU A 290 25.39 3.20 4.37
C LEU A 290 25.40 4.24 5.49
N THR A 291 25.95 5.42 5.20
CA THR A 291 26.12 6.51 6.14
C THR A 291 24.80 6.98 6.73
N SER A 292 24.77 7.12 8.06
CA SER A 292 23.63 7.65 8.81
C SER A 292 23.88 9.09 9.28
N GLY A 293 22.86 9.74 9.85
CA GLY A 293 23.00 11.05 10.49
C GLY A 293 23.20 12.22 9.53
N LEU A 294 22.66 12.14 8.30
CA LEU A 294 22.71 13.25 7.35
C LEU A 294 21.87 14.42 7.86
N GLY A 295 22.46 15.62 7.87
CA GLY A 295 21.73 16.85 8.12
C GLY A 295 20.79 17.19 6.94
N PRO A 296 19.79 18.08 7.12
CA PRO A 296 18.86 18.46 6.06
C PRO A 296 19.53 19.02 4.80
N GLN A 297 20.66 19.73 4.95
CA GLN A 297 21.42 20.25 3.82
C GLN A 297 22.11 19.15 3.01
N ASP A 298 22.72 18.17 3.69
CA ASP A 298 23.40 17.04 3.06
C ASP A 298 22.40 16.11 2.37
N ALA A 299 21.25 15.87 3.02
CA ALA A 299 20.14 15.13 2.43
C ALA A 299 19.63 15.77 1.12
N ARG A 300 19.46 17.11 1.12
CA ARG A 300 19.08 17.86 -0.09
C ARG A 300 20.14 17.79 -1.19
N ARG A 301 21.43 17.85 -0.83
CA ARG A 301 22.54 17.72 -1.80
C ARG A 301 22.57 16.33 -2.42
N LEU A 302 22.50 15.28 -1.60
CA LEU A 302 22.43 13.89 -2.06
C LEU A 302 21.27 13.69 -3.04
N MET A 303 20.06 14.08 -2.65
CA MET A 303 18.89 13.93 -3.52
C MET A 303 19.02 14.73 -4.81
N ARG A 304 19.53 15.96 -4.75
CA ARG A 304 19.77 16.77 -5.96
C ARG A 304 20.74 16.06 -6.92
N ALA A 305 21.85 15.54 -6.42
CA ALA A 305 22.82 14.79 -7.22
C ALA A 305 22.16 13.56 -7.87
N CYS A 306 21.43 12.76 -7.08
CA CYS A 306 20.71 11.59 -7.60
C CYS A 306 19.74 11.94 -8.72
N ARG A 307 18.95 13.01 -8.54
CA ARG A 307 17.95 13.41 -9.54
C ARG A 307 18.57 14.01 -10.79
N ARG A 308 19.59 14.86 -10.64
CA ARG A 308 20.32 15.46 -11.77
C ARG A 308 20.93 14.40 -12.68
N HIS A 309 21.55 13.40 -12.08
CA HIS A 309 22.32 12.37 -12.79
C HIS A 309 21.55 11.06 -13.01
N SER A 310 20.23 11.05 -12.75
CA SER A 310 19.38 9.85 -12.89
C SER A 310 19.87 8.62 -12.12
N MET A 311 20.46 8.84 -10.95
CA MET A 311 20.89 7.75 -10.07
C MET A 311 19.74 7.27 -9.19
N ARG A 312 19.60 5.95 -9.08
CA ARG A 312 18.74 5.33 -8.05
C ARG A 312 19.49 5.20 -6.73
N LEU A 313 18.77 5.37 -5.62
CA LEU A 313 19.36 5.39 -4.28
C LEU A 313 18.71 4.39 -3.33
N VAL A 314 19.52 3.52 -2.72
CA VAL A 314 19.19 2.76 -1.51
C VAL A 314 19.82 3.46 -0.29
N GLY A 315 19.03 3.68 0.76
CA GLY A 315 19.42 4.45 1.94
C GLY A 315 18.93 5.92 1.90
N PRO A 316 19.64 6.85 2.57
CA PRO A 316 20.82 6.66 3.43
C PRO A 316 20.50 5.85 4.69
N ASN A 317 21.46 5.70 5.61
CA ASN A 317 21.27 4.97 6.87
C ASN A 317 20.82 3.51 6.65
N SER A 318 21.40 2.85 5.65
CA SER A 318 21.09 1.46 5.32
C SER A 318 22.18 0.49 5.80
N LEU A 319 21.80 -0.76 6.05
CA LEU A 319 22.76 -1.87 6.20
C LEU A 319 23.50 -2.19 4.88
N GLY A 320 22.88 -1.89 3.73
CA GLY A 320 23.36 -2.24 2.40
C GLY A 320 22.41 -3.20 1.68
N LEU A 321 22.94 -3.93 0.70
CA LEU A 321 22.17 -4.93 -0.06
C LEU A 321 22.99 -6.18 -0.36
N ALA A 322 22.31 -7.28 -0.68
CA ALA A 322 22.91 -8.48 -1.23
C ALA A 322 22.05 -9.03 -2.38
N GLN A 323 22.71 -9.57 -3.41
CA GLN A 323 22.10 -10.29 -4.52
C GLN A 323 22.76 -11.67 -4.64
N ALA A 324 21.99 -12.72 -4.41
CA ALA A 324 22.50 -14.08 -4.34
C ALA A 324 22.37 -14.88 -5.65
N ASP A 325 21.87 -14.27 -6.73
CA ASP A 325 21.91 -14.84 -8.08
C ASP A 325 23.33 -15.34 -8.39
N PRO A 326 23.51 -16.62 -8.77
CA PRO A 326 24.81 -17.17 -9.11
C PRO A 326 25.57 -16.39 -10.19
N ALA A 327 24.87 -15.65 -11.06
CA ALA A 327 25.47 -14.79 -12.07
C ALA A 327 26.00 -13.46 -11.52
N VAL A 328 25.61 -13.05 -10.30
CA VAL A 328 25.97 -11.78 -9.67
C VAL A 328 26.79 -12.00 -8.37
N ARG A 329 26.22 -12.70 -7.38
CA ARG A 329 26.83 -13.00 -6.07
C ARG A 329 27.38 -11.77 -5.32
N LEU A 330 26.60 -10.69 -5.30
CA LEU A 330 26.97 -9.46 -4.62
C LEU A 330 26.56 -9.50 -3.14
N ASP A 331 27.49 -9.23 -2.24
CA ASP A 331 27.22 -9.06 -0.80
C ASP A 331 27.79 -7.72 -0.33
N ALA A 332 27.00 -6.66 -0.52
CA ALA A 332 27.36 -5.26 -0.29
C ALA A 332 26.69 -4.68 0.98
N GLU A 333 26.69 -5.47 2.06
CA GLU A 333 26.14 -5.10 3.36
C GLU A 333 27.18 -5.39 4.47
N PHE A 334 26.90 -5.03 5.74
CA PHE A 334 27.89 -5.12 6.84
C PHE A 334 27.43 -5.91 8.07
N GLY A 335 26.40 -6.73 7.95
CA GLY A 335 25.92 -7.69 8.94
C GLY A 335 26.82 -8.92 9.06
N GLY A 336 26.60 -9.70 10.12
CA GLY A 336 27.43 -10.86 10.45
C GLY A 336 27.20 -12.10 9.58
N ALA A 337 25.96 -12.32 9.13
CA ALA A 337 25.59 -13.48 8.32
C ALA A 337 26.02 -13.33 6.84
N PHE A 338 26.33 -14.45 6.19
CA PHE A 338 26.43 -14.50 4.73
C PHE A 338 25.12 -15.09 4.17
N PRO A 339 24.33 -14.32 3.42
CA PRO A 339 23.08 -14.81 2.88
C PRO A 339 23.32 -16.01 1.95
N LYS A 340 22.63 -17.12 2.21
CA LYS A 340 22.63 -18.28 1.30
C LYS A 340 21.83 -17.94 0.04
N PRO A 341 22.25 -18.39 -1.16
CA PRO A 341 21.41 -18.31 -2.35
C PRO A 341 20.10 -19.08 -2.18
N GLY A 342 18.98 -18.43 -2.52
CA GLY A 342 17.66 -19.04 -2.53
C GLY A 342 16.64 -18.15 -3.23
N THR A 343 15.40 -18.18 -2.75
CA THR A 343 14.23 -17.59 -3.41
C THR A 343 13.49 -16.56 -2.55
N ALA A 344 13.95 -16.29 -1.32
CA ALA A 344 13.33 -15.28 -0.46
C ALA A 344 13.82 -13.86 -0.80
N GLY A 345 12.90 -12.99 -1.24
CA GLY A 345 13.14 -11.56 -1.37
C GLY A 345 12.96 -10.88 -0.02
N VAL A 346 13.95 -10.11 0.46
CA VAL A 346 13.90 -9.46 1.77
C VAL A 346 14.12 -7.96 1.64
N ALA A 347 13.19 -7.16 2.16
CA ALA A 347 13.30 -5.70 2.19
C ALA A 347 12.99 -5.15 3.58
N VAL A 348 13.93 -4.45 4.19
CA VAL A 348 13.83 -4.00 5.58
C VAL A 348 14.21 -2.52 5.70
N GLN A 349 13.40 -1.75 6.41
CA GLN A 349 13.71 -0.35 6.68
C GLN A 349 14.66 -0.19 7.87
N SER A 350 14.49 -1.04 8.90
CA SER A 350 15.37 -1.07 10.07
C SER A 350 16.56 -2.01 9.84
N GLY A 351 17.78 -1.48 9.96
CA GLY A 351 19.02 -2.26 9.81
C GLY A 351 19.15 -3.37 10.85
N GLY A 352 18.82 -3.10 12.13
CA GLY A 352 18.90 -4.10 13.19
C GLY A 352 17.93 -5.27 12.99
N VAL A 353 16.70 -4.98 12.52
CA VAL A 353 15.74 -6.02 12.13
C VAL A 353 16.26 -6.80 10.91
N GLY A 354 16.90 -6.14 9.96
CA GLY A 354 17.55 -6.76 8.82
C GLY A 354 18.61 -7.79 9.19
N ILE A 355 19.52 -7.42 10.09
CA ILE A 355 20.56 -8.33 10.61
C ILE A 355 19.92 -9.56 11.25
N ALA A 356 18.98 -9.35 12.17
CA ALA A 356 18.31 -10.45 12.87
C ALA A 356 17.56 -11.36 11.89
N LEU A 357 16.84 -10.80 10.91
CA LEU A 357 16.08 -11.58 9.95
C LEU A 357 17.00 -12.40 9.03
N LEU A 358 18.07 -11.81 8.50
CA LEU A 358 19.05 -12.53 7.68
C LEU A 358 19.71 -13.69 8.45
N GLU A 359 20.08 -13.47 9.70
CA GLU A 359 20.63 -14.52 10.58
C GLU A 359 19.63 -15.65 10.76
N ARG A 360 18.36 -15.35 11.07
CA ARG A 360 17.31 -16.35 11.25
C ARG A 360 17.02 -17.15 9.98
N LEU A 361 16.94 -16.50 8.82
CA LEU A 361 16.73 -17.19 7.54
C LEU A 361 17.91 -18.10 7.19
N THR A 362 19.15 -17.61 7.36
CA THR A 362 20.36 -18.39 7.12
C THR A 362 20.43 -19.63 8.00
N TRP A 363 20.04 -19.48 9.27
CA TRP A 363 20.00 -20.54 10.27
C TRP A 363 18.89 -21.57 9.99
N LEU A 364 17.69 -21.12 9.61
CA LEU A 364 16.61 -21.99 9.12
C LEU A 364 16.97 -22.72 7.82
N GLY A 365 17.83 -22.12 6.99
CA GLY A 365 18.23 -22.65 5.68
C GLY A 365 17.45 -22.06 4.50
N VAL A 366 16.62 -21.05 4.73
CA VAL A 366 15.95 -20.29 3.66
C VAL A 366 16.96 -19.33 3.05
N GLY A 367 17.36 -19.60 1.80
CA GLY A 367 18.22 -18.70 1.05
C GLY A 367 17.45 -17.51 0.50
N VAL A 368 18.15 -16.39 0.29
CA VAL A 368 17.57 -15.16 -0.27
C VAL A 368 17.81 -15.07 -1.77
N SER A 369 16.89 -14.47 -2.51
CA SER A 369 17.13 -14.00 -3.87
C SER A 369 17.88 -12.67 -3.82
N SER A 370 17.29 -11.69 -3.14
CA SER A 370 17.90 -10.40 -2.86
C SER A 370 17.53 -9.93 -1.45
N PHE A 371 18.48 -9.29 -0.78
CA PHE A 371 18.27 -8.56 0.46
C PHE A 371 18.54 -7.08 0.23
N VAL A 372 17.64 -6.20 0.68
CA VAL A 372 17.83 -4.75 0.58
C VAL A 372 17.43 -4.08 1.89
N SER A 373 18.39 -3.40 2.52
CA SER A 373 18.12 -2.49 3.62
C SER A 373 17.82 -1.11 3.07
N LEU A 374 16.57 -0.67 3.20
CA LEU A 374 16.08 0.59 2.63
C LEU A 374 16.55 1.83 3.42
N GLY A 375 16.89 1.66 4.70
CA GLY A 375 17.28 2.75 5.61
C GLY A 375 16.21 3.84 5.69
N ASP A 376 16.63 5.10 5.58
CA ASP A 376 15.72 6.26 5.59
C ASP A 376 14.81 6.31 4.34
N LYS A 377 15.10 5.47 3.33
CA LYS A 377 14.25 5.20 2.17
C LYS A 377 13.90 6.48 1.40
N TYR A 378 14.92 7.21 0.97
CA TYR A 378 14.74 8.47 0.25
C TYR A 378 14.22 8.27 -1.18
N ASP A 379 14.59 7.16 -1.82
CA ASP A 379 14.26 6.90 -3.21
C ASP A 379 13.64 5.51 -3.42
N VAL A 380 14.45 4.44 -3.51
CA VAL A 380 13.96 3.06 -3.67
C VAL A 380 13.12 2.66 -2.47
N SER A 381 11.99 2.00 -2.72
CA SER A 381 10.99 1.65 -1.71
C SER A 381 10.62 0.16 -1.72
N GLY A 382 9.74 -0.24 -0.80
CA GLY A 382 9.19 -1.59 -0.79
C GLY A 382 8.31 -1.89 -2.01
N ASP A 383 7.72 -0.87 -2.63
CA ASP A 383 6.92 -1.00 -3.86
C ASP A 383 7.82 -1.39 -5.04
N ASP A 384 8.96 -0.72 -5.18
CA ASP A 384 9.96 -1.03 -6.20
C ASP A 384 10.46 -2.49 -6.08
N LEU A 385 10.72 -2.96 -4.86
CA LEU A 385 11.21 -4.33 -4.62
C LEU A 385 10.14 -5.40 -4.83
N LEU A 386 8.88 -5.15 -4.48
CA LEU A 386 7.78 -6.05 -4.82
C LEU A 386 7.66 -6.20 -6.34
N GLN A 387 7.77 -5.11 -7.10
CA GLN A 387 7.74 -5.15 -8.56
C GLN A 387 8.95 -5.86 -9.17
N TRP A 388 10.14 -5.72 -8.57
CA TRP A 388 11.31 -6.49 -8.96
C TRP A 388 11.09 -8.00 -8.77
N TRP A 389 10.66 -8.42 -7.59
CA TRP A 389 10.42 -9.84 -7.28
C TRP A 389 9.31 -10.46 -8.12
N GLU A 390 8.28 -9.70 -8.47
CA GLU A 390 7.25 -10.13 -9.42
C GLU A 390 7.83 -10.44 -10.82
N ALA A 391 8.92 -9.76 -11.21
CA ALA A 391 9.50 -9.84 -12.55
C ALA A 391 10.81 -10.67 -12.64
N ASP A 392 11.44 -11.00 -11.52
CA ASP A 392 12.78 -11.62 -11.52
C ASP A 392 12.78 -13.12 -11.86
N GLY A 393 11.62 -13.78 -11.78
CA GLY A 393 11.43 -15.20 -12.06
C GLY A 393 12.10 -16.14 -11.06
N ARG A 394 12.60 -15.62 -9.93
CA ARG A 394 13.34 -16.36 -8.91
C ARG A 394 12.70 -16.27 -7.53
N THR A 395 12.06 -15.14 -7.23
CA THR A 395 11.52 -14.89 -5.89
C THR A 395 10.16 -15.56 -5.72
N ASP A 396 10.02 -16.40 -4.70
CA ASP A 396 8.78 -17.12 -4.35
C ASP A 396 8.27 -16.82 -2.94
N LEU A 397 9.00 -16.02 -2.16
CA LEU A 397 8.64 -15.56 -0.83
C LEU A 397 9.14 -14.13 -0.64
N ALA A 398 8.27 -13.21 -0.23
CA ALA A 398 8.63 -11.82 0.01
C ALA A 398 8.48 -11.48 1.49
N LEU A 399 9.57 -11.03 2.12
CA LEU A 399 9.63 -10.65 3.53
C LEU A 399 9.90 -9.16 3.65
N LEU A 400 8.95 -8.43 4.21
CA LEU A 400 8.98 -6.99 4.35
C LEU A 400 9.09 -6.58 5.82
N HIS A 401 9.85 -5.51 6.09
CA HIS A 401 9.74 -4.77 7.34
C HIS A 401 9.74 -3.28 7.04
N LEU A 402 8.54 -2.72 6.90
CA LEU A 402 8.33 -1.33 6.49
C LEU A 402 7.74 -0.50 7.63
N GLU A 403 8.43 0.58 7.99
CA GLU A 403 7.94 1.57 8.97
C GLU A 403 7.10 2.67 8.28
N SER A 404 7.25 2.81 6.97
CA SER A 404 6.53 3.76 6.13
C SER A 404 6.20 3.15 4.78
N PHE A 405 5.18 3.63 4.07
CA PHE A 405 4.82 3.09 2.74
C PHE A 405 5.02 4.11 1.61
N GLY A 406 5.29 5.38 1.91
CA GLY A 406 5.39 6.44 0.91
C GLY A 406 4.01 6.74 0.31
N ASN A 407 3.65 6.01 -0.77
CA ASN A 407 2.32 6.02 -1.38
C ASN A 407 1.60 4.68 -1.07
N PRO A 408 0.79 4.61 0.00
CA PRO A 408 0.14 3.37 0.41
C PRO A 408 -0.95 2.90 -0.55
N ARG A 409 -1.57 3.79 -1.35
CA ARG A 409 -2.54 3.38 -2.38
C ARG A 409 -1.84 2.60 -3.49
N ALA A 410 -0.71 3.11 -3.98
CA ALA A 410 0.12 2.37 -4.94
C ALA A 410 0.67 1.08 -4.32
N PHE A 411 1.24 1.17 -3.12
CA PHE A 411 1.77 0.00 -2.41
C PHE A 411 0.71 -1.08 -2.18
N ALA A 412 -0.49 -0.72 -1.70
CA ALA A 412 -1.57 -1.69 -1.46
C ALA A 412 -1.98 -2.38 -2.76
N ARG A 413 -2.03 -1.66 -3.88
CA ARG A 413 -2.32 -2.23 -5.21
C ARG A 413 -1.23 -3.17 -5.68
N THR A 414 0.04 -2.76 -5.62
CA THR A 414 1.18 -3.58 -5.99
C THR A 414 1.24 -4.82 -5.10
N ALA A 415 1.19 -4.65 -3.78
CA ALA A 415 1.19 -5.75 -2.83
C ALA A 415 0.02 -6.70 -3.08
N ARG A 416 -1.21 -6.21 -3.25
CA ARG A 416 -2.37 -7.06 -3.59
C ARG A 416 -2.13 -7.90 -4.85
N ARG A 417 -1.49 -7.32 -5.87
CA ARG A 417 -1.17 -8.03 -7.11
C ARG A 417 -0.08 -9.07 -6.88
N VAL A 418 1.04 -8.69 -6.27
CA VAL A 418 2.18 -9.58 -6.00
C VAL A 418 1.79 -10.71 -5.05
N THR A 419 1.02 -10.41 -4.01
CA THR A 419 0.53 -11.39 -3.03
C THR A 419 -0.28 -12.52 -3.68
N ARG A 420 -0.93 -12.29 -4.84
CA ARG A 420 -1.67 -13.34 -5.56
C ARG A 420 -0.78 -14.47 -6.04
N THR A 421 0.50 -14.20 -6.32
CA THR A 421 1.46 -15.20 -6.81
C THR A 421 2.53 -15.52 -5.77
N ILE A 422 3.02 -14.53 -5.04
CA ILE A 422 4.12 -14.65 -4.08
C ILE A 422 3.57 -14.40 -2.66
N PRO A 423 3.73 -15.29 -1.67
CA PRO A 423 3.45 -14.95 -0.27
C PRO A 423 4.27 -13.74 0.20
N VAL A 424 3.57 -12.70 0.67
CA VAL A 424 4.17 -11.48 1.24
C VAL A 424 3.92 -11.46 2.74
N LEU A 425 4.98 -11.46 3.55
CA LEU A 425 4.92 -11.44 5.01
C LEU A 425 5.57 -10.16 5.55
N THR A 426 5.09 -9.68 6.70
CA THR A 426 5.67 -8.53 7.39
C THR A 426 5.54 -8.63 8.91
N VAL A 427 6.39 -7.91 9.64
CA VAL A 427 6.21 -7.70 11.09
C VAL A 427 5.44 -6.40 11.33
N ASP A 428 4.32 -6.51 12.04
CA ASP A 428 3.48 -5.39 12.45
C ASP A 428 4.08 -4.66 13.69
N ALA A 429 5.06 -3.77 13.48
CA ALA A 429 5.74 -3.03 14.55
C ALA A 429 5.02 -1.74 14.98
N GLY A 430 5.04 -1.33 16.25
CA GLY A 430 4.40 -0.07 16.69
C GLY A 430 2.90 -0.18 16.96
N ARG A 431 2.44 -1.36 17.44
CA ARG A 431 1.02 -1.63 17.75
C ARG A 431 0.49 -0.86 18.96
N SER A 432 1.35 -0.62 19.95
CA SER A 432 1.01 0.11 21.17
C SER A 432 1.31 1.61 21.03
N THR A 433 0.68 2.43 21.88
CA THR A 433 1.00 3.87 21.99
C THR A 433 2.48 4.09 22.30
N ALA A 434 3.07 3.27 23.18
CA ALA A 434 4.49 3.31 23.48
C ALA A 434 5.36 2.95 22.27
N GLY A 435 5.03 1.88 21.54
CA GLY A 435 5.75 1.47 20.33
C GLY A 435 5.70 2.52 19.23
N ARG A 436 4.55 3.18 19.03
CA ARG A 436 4.43 4.31 18.08
C ARG A 436 5.29 5.49 18.47
N ARG A 437 5.32 5.86 19.76
CA ARG A 437 6.21 6.94 20.24
C ARG A 437 7.69 6.61 20.00
N GLY A 438 8.10 5.37 20.25
CA GLY A 438 9.48 4.91 19.98
C GLY A 438 9.83 4.95 18.49
N ALA A 439 8.91 4.53 17.61
CA ALA A 439 9.09 4.66 16.17
C ALA A 439 9.12 6.13 15.72
N ALA A 440 8.40 7.04 16.39
CA ALA A 440 8.35 8.47 16.05
C ALA A 440 9.66 9.22 16.30
N SER A 441 10.50 8.72 17.21
CA SER A 441 11.88 9.19 17.39
C SER A 441 12.83 8.77 16.25
N HIS A 442 12.45 7.80 15.42
CA HIS A 442 13.27 7.28 14.33
C HIS A 442 12.75 7.68 12.93
N THR A 443 11.43 7.81 12.73
CA THR A 443 10.83 8.27 11.47
C THR A 443 9.52 9.04 11.68
N ALA A 444 9.28 10.09 10.89
CA ALA A 444 8.03 10.88 10.93
C ALA A 444 6.76 10.06 10.56
N ALA A 445 6.93 8.86 10.00
CA ALA A 445 5.85 7.97 9.57
C ALA A 445 5.16 7.19 10.71
N ALA A 446 5.74 7.20 11.90
CA ALA A 446 5.25 6.49 13.08
C ALA A 446 3.92 7.01 13.68
N ALA A 447 3.37 8.09 13.12
CA ALA A 447 2.08 8.64 13.51
C ALA A 447 0.88 7.81 12.98
N THR A 448 1.12 6.81 12.13
CA THR A 448 0.08 5.94 11.55
C THR A 448 -0.64 5.13 12.65
N ARG A 449 -1.97 5.16 12.66
CA ARG A 449 -2.77 4.37 13.62
C ARG A 449 -2.71 2.87 13.24
N THR A 450 -2.60 1.98 14.22
CA THR A 450 -2.52 0.51 14.00
C THR A 450 -3.65 -0.03 13.11
N VAL A 451 -4.87 0.45 13.36
CA VAL A 451 -6.07 0.09 12.59
C VAL A 451 -5.89 0.36 11.09
N THR A 452 -5.16 1.42 10.72
CA THR A 452 -4.89 1.77 9.33
C THR A 452 -3.98 0.76 8.65
N ARG A 453 -2.93 0.31 9.34
CA ARG A 453 -1.96 -0.62 8.79
C ARG A 453 -2.52 -2.04 8.68
N GLU A 454 -3.27 -2.48 9.69
CA GLU A 454 -3.98 -3.78 9.66
C GLU A 454 -5.00 -3.85 8.52
N ALA A 455 -5.74 -2.76 8.27
CA ALA A 455 -6.66 -2.68 7.13
C ALA A 455 -5.93 -2.84 5.79
N LEU A 456 -4.80 -2.14 5.61
CA LEU A 456 -3.97 -2.27 4.41
C LEU A 456 -3.47 -3.70 4.22
N PHE A 457 -2.86 -4.30 5.25
CA PHE A 457 -2.28 -5.63 5.14
C PHE A 457 -3.35 -6.67 4.77
N ARG A 458 -4.51 -6.61 5.42
CA ARG A 458 -5.64 -7.50 5.13
C ARG A 458 -6.13 -7.37 3.69
N GLN A 459 -6.38 -6.14 3.22
CA GLN A 459 -6.88 -5.93 1.84
C GLN A 459 -5.84 -6.33 0.78
N ALA A 460 -4.54 -6.12 1.07
CA ALA A 460 -3.44 -6.53 0.20
C ALA A 460 -3.07 -8.02 0.31
N GLY A 461 -3.68 -8.76 1.24
CA GLY A 461 -3.38 -10.16 1.53
C GLY A 461 -2.01 -10.40 2.18
N ILE A 462 -1.36 -9.34 2.69
CA ILE A 462 -0.07 -9.43 3.36
C ILE A 462 -0.28 -10.13 4.70
N THR A 463 0.49 -11.19 4.96
CA THR A 463 0.52 -11.89 6.25
C THR A 463 1.31 -11.05 7.25
N ALA A 464 0.58 -10.41 8.18
CA ALA A 464 1.17 -9.53 9.18
C ALA A 464 1.35 -10.27 10.52
N THR A 465 2.60 -10.52 10.91
CA THR A 465 2.96 -11.20 12.16
C THR A 465 3.33 -10.19 13.26
N HIS A 466 3.50 -10.68 14.49
CA HIS A 466 3.74 -9.83 15.66
C HIS A 466 5.19 -9.82 16.13
N SER A 467 6.02 -10.73 15.65
CA SER A 467 7.45 -10.81 15.95
C SER A 467 8.24 -11.35 14.74
N ILE A 468 9.58 -11.23 14.83
CA ILE A 468 10.49 -11.83 13.83
C ILE A 468 10.38 -13.36 13.88
N ASP A 469 10.28 -13.94 15.08
CA ASP A 469 10.17 -15.39 15.23
C ASP A 469 8.88 -15.92 14.57
N GLU A 470 7.73 -15.27 14.81
CA GLU A 470 6.46 -15.62 14.17
C GLU A 470 6.52 -15.45 12.64
N LEU A 471 7.22 -14.42 12.15
CA LEU A 471 7.46 -14.24 10.70
C LEU A 471 8.24 -15.41 10.12
N VAL A 472 9.32 -15.84 10.79
CA VAL A 472 10.18 -16.93 10.33
C VAL A 472 9.46 -18.28 10.42
N GLU A 473 8.65 -18.50 11.45
CA GLU A 473 7.77 -19.67 11.61
C GLU A 473 6.73 -19.76 10.48
N ALA A 474 6.01 -18.67 10.19
CA ALA A 474 5.04 -18.63 9.10
C ALA A 474 5.72 -18.79 7.73
N ALA A 475 6.88 -18.13 7.52
CA ALA A 475 7.69 -18.27 6.32
C ALA A 475 8.13 -19.72 6.10
N ALA A 476 8.51 -20.42 7.18
CA ALA A 476 8.98 -21.80 7.09
C ALA A 476 7.91 -22.73 6.49
N LEU A 477 6.66 -22.59 6.93
CA LEU A 477 5.53 -23.35 6.38
C LEU A 477 5.23 -22.96 4.93
N LEU A 478 5.04 -21.66 4.67
CA LEU A 478 4.62 -21.15 3.36
C LEU A 478 5.65 -21.40 2.25
N HIS A 479 6.93 -21.51 2.61
CA HIS A 479 8.00 -21.83 1.67
C HIS A 479 8.08 -23.33 1.35
N ALA A 480 7.77 -24.21 2.31
CA ALA A 480 8.05 -25.63 2.20
C ALA A 480 6.81 -26.52 1.99
N GLN A 481 5.60 -26.02 2.23
CA GLN A 481 4.35 -26.80 2.22
C GLN A 481 3.29 -26.16 1.32
N PRO A 482 2.37 -26.96 0.73
CA PRO A 482 1.24 -26.42 -0.02
C PRO A 482 0.28 -25.65 0.90
N LEU A 483 -0.59 -24.83 0.30
CA LEU A 483 -1.64 -24.15 1.08
C LEU A 483 -2.75 -25.14 1.47
N PRO A 484 -3.35 -24.99 2.67
CA PRO A 484 -4.55 -25.74 3.04
C PRO A 484 -5.75 -25.25 2.21
N ALA A 485 -6.86 -25.99 2.24
CA ALA A 485 -8.10 -25.44 1.72
C ALA A 485 -8.60 -24.28 2.60
N PRO A 486 -9.37 -23.31 2.05
CA PRO A 486 -9.88 -22.14 2.78
C PRO A 486 -10.65 -22.42 4.08
N ARG A 487 -11.20 -23.63 4.21
CA ARG A 487 -11.97 -24.07 5.38
C ARG A 487 -11.09 -24.22 6.63
N GLY A 488 -9.80 -24.55 6.48
CA GLY A 488 -8.86 -24.67 7.60
C GLY A 488 -9.19 -25.82 8.57
N ALA A 489 -9.68 -26.95 8.05
CA ALA A 489 -9.93 -28.13 8.86
C ALA A 489 -8.62 -28.89 9.15
N VAL A 490 -8.21 -28.98 10.42
CA VAL A 490 -6.92 -29.54 10.83
C VAL A 490 -7.10 -30.86 11.58
N ALA A 491 -6.46 -31.93 11.09
CA ALA A 491 -6.31 -33.17 11.84
C ALA A 491 -5.08 -33.07 12.75
N VAL A 492 -5.29 -33.09 14.07
CA VAL A 492 -4.21 -33.14 15.05
C VAL A 492 -3.89 -34.60 15.34
N VAL A 493 -2.63 -35.00 15.22
CA VAL A 493 -2.16 -36.36 15.47
C VAL A 493 -1.02 -36.32 16.49
N SER A 494 -1.13 -37.08 17.57
CA SER A 494 -0.11 -37.09 18.63
C SER A 494 0.15 -38.50 19.15
N ASN A 495 1.42 -38.81 19.46
CA ASN A 495 1.78 -40.02 20.21
C ASN A 495 1.68 -39.84 21.74
N ALA A 496 1.29 -38.65 22.20
CA ALA A 496 1.04 -38.31 23.58
C ALA A 496 -0.23 -37.45 23.70
N GLY A 497 -1.31 -38.00 24.28
CA GLY A 497 -2.61 -37.33 24.35
C GLY A 497 -2.58 -35.92 24.94
N GLY A 498 -1.79 -35.68 25.99
CA GLY A 498 -1.66 -34.33 26.60
C GLY A 498 -1.16 -33.26 25.63
N ILE A 499 -0.22 -33.61 24.74
CA ILE A 499 0.28 -32.68 23.72
C ILE A 499 -0.75 -32.49 22.61
N GLY A 500 -1.50 -33.54 22.26
CA GLY A 500 -2.61 -33.46 21.30
C GLY A 500 -3.68 -32.46 21.75
N ILE A 501 -3.98 -32.40 23.06
CA ILE A 501 -4.92 -31.42 23.63
C ILE A 501 -4.37 -29.99 23.50
N LEU A 502 -3.11 -29.75 23.87
CA LEU A 502 -2.47 -28.43 23.71
C LEU A 502 -2.43 -27.97 22.25
N ALA A 503 -2.23 -28.90 21.31
CA ALA A 503 -2.29 -28.63 19.88
C ALA A 503 -3.71 -28.31 19.40
N ALA A 504 -4.73 -29.01 19.92
CA ALA A 504 -6.13 -28.72 19.62
C ALA A 504 -6.56 -27.32 20.10
N ASP A 505 -6.18 -26.96 21.33
CA ASP A 505 -6.43 -25.63 21.90
C ASP A 505 -5.74 -24.55 21.05
N ALA A 506 -4.46 -24.75 20.70
CA ALA A 506 -3.70 -23.84 19.85
C ALA A 506 -4.33 -23.67 18.45
N CYS A 507 -4.84 -24.76 17.84
CA CYS A 507 -5.58 -24.69 16.58
C CYS A 507 -6.85 -23.86 16.72
N ALA A 508 -7.64 -24.07 17.78
CA ALA A 508 -8.86 -23.29 18.02
C ALA A 508 -8.56 -21.79 18.23
N GLU A 509 -7.50 -21.46 18.99
CA GLU A 509 -7.04 -20.08 19.19
C GLU A 509 -6.55 -19.42 17.89
N ALA A 510 -5.96 -20.21 16.98
CA ALA A 510 -5.55 -19.76 15.66
C ALA A 510 -6.72 -19.67 14.65
N GLY A 511 -7.95 -19.98 15.04
CA GLY A 511 -9.14 -19.92 14.19
C GLY A 511 -9.30 -21.14 13.26
N LEU A 512 -8.54 -22.21 13.48
CA LEU A 512 -8.62 -23.46 12.75
C LEU A 512 -9.73 -24.35 13.30
N VAL A 513 -10.33 -25.18 12.44
CA VAL A 513 -11.43 -26.07 12.83
C VAL A 513 -10.92 -27.50 12.95
N LEU A 514 -11.32 -28.23 13.99
CA LEU A 514 -10.99 -29.65 14.14
C LEU A 514 -12.17 -30.50 13.65
N PRO A 515 -12.09 -31.14 12.46
CA PRO A 515 -13.18 -31.97 11.95
C PRO A 515 -13.30 -33.30 12.72
N GLU A 516 -14.49 -33.88 12.69
CA GLU A 516 -14.69 -35.28 13.05
C GLU A 516 -14.02 -36.19 12.01
N LEU A 517 -13.31 -37.22 12.48
CA LEU A 517 -12.56 -38.13 11.62
C LEU A 517 -13.32 -39.45 11.42
N PRO A 518 -13.27 -40.06 10.22
CA PRO A 518 -13.96 -41.32 9.96
C PRO A 518 -13.44 -42.48 10.82
N GLN A 519 -14.34 -43.18 11.51
CA GLN A 519 -14.00 -44.31 12.38
C GLN A 519 -13.21 -45.43 11.67
N ARG A 520 -13.36 -45.56 10.34
CA ARG A 520 -12.60 -46.53 9.51
C ARG A 520 -11.09 -46.40 9.65
N LEU A 521 -10.58 -45.20 9.96
CA LEU A 521 -9.14 -44.95 10.08
C LEU A 521 -8.54 -45.54 11.37
N ALA A 522 -9.37 -45.86 12.37
CA ALA A 522 -8.91 -46.46 13.62
C ALA A 522 -8.19 -47.80 13.42
N ALA A 523 -8.55 -48.56 12.37
CA ALA A 523 -7.92 -49.85 12.05
C ALA A 523 -6.45 -49.73 11.60
N LEU A 524 -5.95 -48.51 11.35
CA LEU A 524 -4.56 -48.24 10.98
C LEU A 524 -3.66 -47.91 12.19
N LEU A 525 -4.27 -47.73 13.37
CA LEU A 525 -3.60 -47.34 14.60
C LEU A 525 -3.48 -48.54 15.55
N PRO A 526 -2.54 -48.51 16.52
CA PRO A 526 -2.38 -49.57 17.50
C PRO A 526 -3.58 -49.66 18.46
N ASP A 527 -3.71 -50.81 19.11
CA ASP A 527 -4.73 -51.03 20.14
C ASP A 527 -4.63 -50.00 21.27
N GLY A 528 -5.77 -49.44 21.67
CA GLY A 528 -5.86 -48.40 22.69
C GLY A 528 -5.72 -46.96 22.17
N ALA A 529 -5.43 -46.77 20.88
CA ALA A 529 -5.45 -45.46 20.24
C ALA A 529 -6.86 -44.84 20.21
N SER A 530 -6.92 -43.51 20.23
CA SER A 530 -8.16 -42.75 20.06
C SER A 530 -8.18 -42.06 18.69
N ILE A 531 -9.24 -42.29 17.90
CA ILE A 531 -9.42 -41.70 16.57
C ILE A 531 -10.23 -40.39 16.58
N ARG A 532 -10.61 -39.89 17.76
CA ARG A 532 -11.19 -38.54 17.88
C ARG A 532 -10.14 -37.51 17.48
N ASN A 533 -10.54 -36.30 17.13
CA ASN A 533 -9.60 -35.21 16.85
C ASN A 533 -9.49 -34.35 18.12
N PRO A 534 -8.33 -34.29 18.81
CA PRO A 534 -7.01 -34.80 18.42
C PRO A 534 -6.84 -36.32 18.54
N VAL A 535 -6.16 -36.92 17.56
CA VAL A 535 -5.88 -38.35 17.48
C VAL A 535 -4.74 -38.68 18.45
N ASP A 536 -4.97 -39.63 19.35
CA ASP A 536 -3.95 -40.19 20.23
C ASP A 536 -3.54 -41.55 19.69
N THR A 537 -2.35 -41.62 19.07
CA THR A 537 -1.81 -42.86 18.50
C THR A 537 -1.19 -43.76 19.56
N THR A 538 -1.17 -43.34 20.83
CA THR A 538 -0.39 -43.90 21.93
C THR A 538 1.13 -43.76 21.73
N ALA A 539 1.88 -43.91 22.82
CA ALA A 539 3.34 -43.92 22.82
C ALA A 539 3.95 -45.11 22.04
N ALA A 540 3.17 -46.14 21.73
CA ALA A 540 3.63 -47.39 21.11
C ALA A 540 3.53 -47.39 19.57
N VAL A 541 3.02 -46.33 18.95
CA VAL A 541 2.83 -46.27 17.50
C VAL A 541 4.14 -46.53 16.75
N ARG A 542 4.10 -47.40 15.74
CA ARG A 542 5.26 -47.70 14.89
C ARG A 542 5.30 -46.75 13.69
N PRO A 543 6.49 -46.46 13.13
CA PRO A 543 6.61 -45.53 12.01
C PRO A 543 5.78 -45.94 10.77
N ALA A 544 5.73 -47.24 10.46
CA ALA A 544 4.94 -47.75 9.34
C ALA A 544 3.41 -47.69 9.56
N GLU A 545 2.95 -47.72 10.82
CA GLU A 545 1.53 -47.52 11.17
C GLU A 545 1.17 -46.05 11.02
N LEU A 546 1.97 -45.16 11.62
CA LEU A 546 1.79 -43.73 11.52
C LEU A 546 1.86 -43.23 10.06
N ALA A 547 2.80 -43.74 9.25
CA ALA A 547 2.92 -43.36 7.84
C ALA A 547 1.66 -43.69 7.03
N ARG A 548 1.14 -44.92 7.18
CA ARG A 548 -0.11 -45.36 6.53
C ARG A 548 -1.31 -44.53 7.00
N PHE A 549 -1.34 -44.22 8.29
CA PHE A 549 -2.40 -43.40 8.87
C PHE A 549 -2.39 -41.96 8.33
N LEU A 550 -1.22 -41.31 8.32
CA LEU A 550 -1.05 -39.96 7.76
C LEU A 550 -1.41 -39.93 6.28
N GLN A 551 -0.96 -40.91 5.50
CA GLN A 551 -1.33 -41.03 4.08
C GLN A 551 -2.84 -41.16 3.87
N ALA A 552 -3.53 -41.91 4.73
CA ALA A 552 -4.98 -42.03 4.69
C ALA A 552 -5.67 -40.70 5.05
N LEU A 553 -5.19 -40.01 6.09
CA LEU A 553 -5.69 -38.68 6.49
C LEU A 553 -5.55 -37.63 5.38
N GLU A 554 -4.42 -37.60 4.68
CA GLU A 554 -4.19 -36.70 3.54
C GLU A 554 -5.18 -36.92 2.37
N GLY A 555 -5.78 -38.12 2.29
CA GLY A 555 -6.81 -38.45 1.32
C GLY A 555 -8.23 -38.11 1.78
N GLU A 556 -8.43 -37.74 3.04
CA GLU A 556 -9.76 -37.49 3.59
C GLU A 556 -10.27 -36.09 3.19
N PRO A 557 -11.43 -35.97 2.50
CA PRO A 557 -11.96 -34.68 2.05
C PRO A 557 -12.32 -33.69 3.17
N ALA A 558 -12.41 -34.18 4.41
CA ALA A 558 -12.69 -33.37 5.60
C ALA A 558 -11.43 -32.74 6.20
N VAL A 559 -10.22 -33.11 5.75
CA VAL A 559 -8.94 -32.66 6.28
C VAL A 559 -8.24 -31.75 5.28
N ASP A 560 -7.89 -30.55 5.71
CA ASP A 560 -7.21 -29.52 4.91
C ASP A 560 -5.75 -29.33 5.30
N ALA A 561 -5.36 -29.77 6.49
CA ALA A 561 -3.98 -29.78 6.99
C ALA A 561 -3.81 -30.83 8.10
N VAL A 562 -2.55 -31.22 8.36
CA VAL A 562 -2.21 -32.14 9.44
C VAL A 562 -1.17 -31.52 10.37
N LEU A 563 -1.46 -31.53 11.68
CA LEU A 563 -0.53 -31.14 12.73
C LEU A 563 -0.08 -32.37 13.50
N VAL A 564 1.19 -32.75 13.36
CA VAL A 564 1.75 -33.97 13.95
C VAL A 564 2.64 -33.62 15.15
N CYS A 565 2.25 -34.03 16.34
CA CYS A 565 2.98 -33.77 17.57
C CYS A 565 3.66 -35.05 18.07
N LEU A 566 4.99 -35.07 18.12
CA LEU A 566 5.74 -36.25 18.54
C LEU A 566 6.60 -35.93 19.76
N VAL A 567 6.55 -36.82 20.74
CA VAL A 567 7.42 -36.81 21.91
C VAL A 567 8.32 -38.03 21.87
N PRO A 568 9.65 -37.90 22.07
CA PRO A 568 10.54 -39.04 22.22
C PRO A 568 10.14 -39.89 23.43
N THR A 569 10.07 -41.22 23.27
CA THR A 569 9.73 -42.15 24.35
C THR A 569 10.82 -43.22 24.49
N ALA A 570 10.96 -43.77 25.69
CA ALA A 570 11.88 -44.89 25.95
C ALA A 570 11.48 -46.20 25.24
N LEU A 571 10.30 -46.24 24.60
CA LEU A 571 9.84 -47.37 23.79
C LEU A 571 10.57 -47.44 22.44
N CYS A 572 11.21 -46.34 22.01
CA CYS A 572 12.04 -46.28 20.84
C CYS A 572 13.45 -46.81 21.16
N ALA A 573 13.66 -48.13 21.01
CA ALA A 573 14.94 -48.77 21.31
C ALA A 573 15.99 -48.56 20.22
N THR A 574 15.57 -48.30 18.97
CA THR A 574 16.46 -48.02 17.83
C THR A 574 15.88 -46.89 16.96
N PRO A 575 16.70 -46.15 16.20
CA PRO A 575 16.22 -45.06 15.34
C PRO A 575 15.17 -45.48 14.30
N GLU A 576 15.16 -46.74 13.87
CA GLU A 576 14.16 -47.31 12.95
C GLU A 576 12.76 -47.41 13.57
N GLN A 577 12.64 -47.23 14.89
CA GLN A 577 11.39 -47.28 15.62
C GLN A 577 10.83 -45.89 15.91
N ASP A 578 11.58 -44.84 15.60
CA ASP A 578 11.19 -43.46 15.88
C ASP A 578 10.01 -43.04 14.99
N PRO A 579 8.83 -42.70 15.55
CA PRO A 579 7.66 -42.28 14.78
C PRO A 579 7.94 -41.09 13.87
N LEU A 580 8.96 -40.26 14.13
CA LEU A 580 9.37 -39.17 13.23
C LEU A 580 9.69 -39.67 11.82
N ARG A 581 10.15 -40.92 11.67
CA ARG A 581 10.41 -41.52 10.36
C ARG A 581 9.16 -41.61 9.48
N ALA A 582 7.96 -41.67 10.05
CA ALA A 582 6.71 -41.61 9.28
C ALA A 582 6.55 -40.31 8.49
N LEU A 583 7.22 -39.24 8.94
CA LEU A 583 7.27 -37.96 8.27
C LEU A 583 8.42 -37.88 7.26
N LEU A 584 9.60 -38.37 7.65
CA LEU A 584 10.85 -38.20 6.90
C LEU A 584 11.06 -39.21 5.78
N ASP A 585 10.58 -40.46 5.94
CA ASP A 585 10.75 -41.50 4.92
C ASP A 585 9.78 -41.30 3.73
N GLY A 586 8.78 -40.42 3.87
CA GLY A 586 7.87 -40.00 2.80
C GLY A 586 8.35 -38.72 2.07
N PRO A 587 7.58 -38.24 1.08
CA PRO A 587 7.88 -36.97 0.41
C PRO A 587 7.61 -35.76 1.32
N ALA A 588 8.37 -34.69 1.14
CA ALA A 588 8.11 -33.42 1.83
C ALA A 588 6.84 -32.75 1.30
N GLY A 589 6.64 -32.79 -0.03
CA GLY A 589 5.45 -32.28 -0.70
C GLY A 589 4.28 -33.25 -0.53
N ARG A 590 3.30 -32.87 0.28
CA ARG A 590 2.10 -33.67 0.58
C ARG A 590 0.86 -33.11 -0.12
N ARG A 591 -0.28 -33.81 -0.04
CA ARG A 591 -1.55 -33.31 -0.61
C ARG A 591 -2.12 -32.12 0.15
N VAL A 592 -1.89 -32.10 1.45
CA VAL A 592 -2.25 -31.04 2.38
C VAL A 592 -1.01 -30.64 3.17
N PRO A 593 -0.87 -29.40 3.66
CA PRO A 593 0.26 -29.00 4.48
C PRO A 593 0.40 -29.86 5.73
N VAL A 594 1.63 -30.24 6.04
CA VAL A 594 2.00 -30.90 7.30
C VAL A 594 2.93 -30.00 8.10
N ALA A 595 2.56 -29.73 9.35
CA ALA A 595 3.43 -29.13 10.35
C ALA A 595 3.73 -30.16 11.44
N ALA A 596 5.00 -30.31 11.82
CA ALA A 596 5.40 -31.23 12.88
C ALA A 596 5.86 -30.46 14.13
N VAL A 597 5.60 -31.00 15.32
CA VAL A 597 6.04 -30.42 16.60
C VAL A 597 6.89 -31.44 17.32
N LEU A 598 8.12 -31.03 17.68
CA LEU A 598 9.07 -31.78 18.50
C LEU A 598 9.43 -30.94 19.72
N LEU A 599 8.88 -31.29 20.88
CA LEU A 599 9.01 -30.48 22.11
C LEU A 599 10.40 -30.52 22.75
N ASP A 600 11.26 -31.48 22.36
CA ASP A 600 12.65 -31.57 22.79
C ASP A 600 13.60 -30.67 21.98
N GLN A 601 13.07 -30.00 20.94
CA GLN A 601 13.81 -29.07 20.11
C GLN A 601 14.12 -27.76 20.83
N GLN A 602 15.36 -27.28 20.75
CA GLN A 602 15.79 -26.03 21.43
C GLN A 602 15.48 -24.75 20.65
N VAL A 603 14.93 -24.87 19.45
CA VAL A 603 14.92 -23.82 18.44
C VAL A 603 13.51 -23.67 17.88
N PRO A 604 13.03 -22.44 17.59
CA PRO A 604 11.61 -22.23 17.29
C PRO A 604 11.10 -23.07 16.11
N VAL A 605 11.85 -23.04 15.00
CA VAL A 605 11.56 -23.81 13.79
C VAL A 605 12.86 -24.22 13.09
N ARG A 606 12.88 -25.42 12.52
CA ARG A 606 13.93 -25.88 11.59
C ARG A 606 13.34 -26.77 10.50
N TYR A 607 14.08 -26.96 9.42
CA TYR A 607 13.76 -27.98 8.43
C TYR A 607 14.41 -29.32 8.77
N LEU A 608 13.64 -30.39 8.58
CA LEU A 608 14.17 -31.73 8.42
C LEU A 608 14.06 -32.14 6.95
N THR A 609 15.05 -32.88 6.46
CA THR A 609 15.09 -33.36 5.08
C THR A 609 14.31 -34.67 4.95
N CYS A 610 13.35 -34.68 4.03
CA CYS A 610 12.59 -35.88 3.67
C CYS A 610 13.35 -36.73 2.64
N ALA A 611 12.85 -37.95 2.37
CA ALA A 611 13.48 -38.92 1.47
C ALA A 611 13.64 -38.42 0.02
N ASP A 612 12.78 -37.49 -0.41
CA ASP A 612 12.83 -36.84 -1.73
C ASP A 612 13.77 -35.62 -1.77
N GLY A 613 14.45 -35.30 -0.67
CA GLY A 613 15.31 -34.14 -0.53
C GLY A 613 14.56 -32.84 -0.21
N GLY A 614 13.22 -32.87 -0.14
CA GLY A 614 12.41 -31.72 0.25
C GLY A 614 12.48 -31.43 1.76
N ALA A 615 11.95 -30.28 2.14
CA ALA A 615 12.02 -29.78 3.52
C ALA A 615 10.66 -29.91 4.23
N LEU A 616 10.67 -30.46 5.45
CA LEU A 616 9.52 -30.46 6.36
C LEU A 616 9.77 -29.48 7.51
N PRO A 617 8.90 -28.48 7.74
CA PRO A 617 9.04 -27.56 8.87
C PRO A 617 8.66 -28.24 10.18
N VAL A 618 9.54 -28.14 11.17
CA VAL A 618 9.38 -28.71 12.51
C VAL A 618 9.54 -27.64 13.58
N TYR A 619 8.52 -27.51 14.42
CA TYR A 619 8.38 -26.48 15.44
C TYR A 619 8.70 -27.01 16.84
N SER A 620 9.20 -26.15 17.72
CA SER A 620 9.41 -26.49 19.14
C SER A 620 8.15 -26.44 20.00
N ASP A 621 7.08 -25.82 19.52
CA ASP A 621 5.83 -25.67 20.27
C ASP A 621 4.59 -25.72 19.37
N THR A 622 3.46 -26.08 19.99
CA THR A 622 2.19 -26.27 19.28
C THR A 622 1.53 -24.97 18.84
N VAL A 623 1.80 -23.87 19.56
CA VAL A 623 1.20 -22.55 19.28
C VAL A 623 1.78 -21.95 18.00
N ALA A 624 3.10 -22.00 17.83
CA ALA A 624 3.79 -21.57 16.63
C ALA A 624 3.33 -22.35 15.39
N ALA A 625 3.26 -23.68 15.50
CA ALA A 625 2.81 -24.54 14.41
C ALA A 625 1.35 -24.26 14.01
N ALA A 626 0.45 -24.12 14.99
CA ALA A 626 -0.95 -23.79 14.74
C ALA A 626 -1.11 -22.39 14.13
N ARG A 627 -0.36 -21.39 14.59
CA ARG A 627 -0.37 -20.03 14.00
C ARG A 627 0.14 -20.03 12.56
N ALA A 628 1.22 -20.76 12.26
CA ALA A 628 1.71 -20.88 10.89
C ALA A 628 0.64 -21.47 9.96
N LEU A 629 -0.07 -22.53 10.42
CA LEU A 629 -1.21 -23.10 9.69
C LEU A 629 -2.37 -22.09 9.55
N GLY A 630 -2.66 -21.31 10.59
CA GLY A 630 -3.66 -20.23 10.55
C GLY A 630 -3.32 -19.17 9.50
N HIS A 631 -2.06 -18.71 9.44
CA HIS A 631 -1.59 -17.77 8.42
C HIS A 631 -1.71 -18.36 7.00
N ALA A 632 -1.42 -19.66 6.83
CA ALA A 632 -1.60 -20.34 5.55
C ALA A 632 -3.08 -20.48 5.15
N GLN A 633 -3.97 -20.75 6.11
CA GLN A 633 -5.42 -20.73 5.89
C GLN A 633 -5.92 -19.33 5.50
N ASP A 634 -5.47 -18.28 6.20
CA ASP A 634 -5.85 -16.90 5.89
C ASP A 634 -5.46 -16.52 4.47
N ARG A 635 -4.26 -16.91 4.06
CA ARG A 635 -3.81 -16.76 2.67
C ARG A 635 -4.67 -17.55 1.70
N ALA A 636 -4.94 -18.84 1.97
CA ALA A 636 -5.77 -19.68 1.11
C ALA A 636 -7.18 -19.10 0.94
N ARG A 637 -7.77 -18.61 2.04
CA ARG A 637 -9.05 -17.93 2.06
C ARG A 637 -9.01 -16.69 1.19
N TRP A 638 -8.00 -15.82 1.37
CA TRP A 638 -7.82 -14.60 0.58
C TRP A 638 -7.62 -14.86 -0.91
N LEU A 639 -6.86 -15.90 -1.28
CA LEU A 639 -6.64 -16.29 -2.67
C LEU A 639 -7.91 -16.83 -3.33
N ALA A 640 -8.72 -17.58 -2.59
CA ALA A 640 -10.01 -18.08 -3.04
C ALA A 640 -11.05 -16.96 -3.21
N GLU A 641 -10.79 -15.75 -2.71
CA GLU A 641 -11.69 -14.62 -2.87
C GLU A 641 -11.67 -14.11 -4.31
N PRO A 642 -12.85 -14.03 -4.97
CA PRO A 642 -12.98 -13.35 -6.25
C PRO A 642 -12.53 -11.90 -6.14
N LEU A 643 -11.87 -11.39 -7.18
CA LEU A 643 -11.63 -9.96 -7.32
C LEU A 643 -12.99 -9.27 -7.40
N SER A 644 -13.32 -8.48 -6.38
CA SER A 644 -14.54 -7.68 -6.32
C SER A 644 -14.24 -6.25 -6.80
N VAL A 645 -15.11 -5.75 -7.66
CA VAL A 645 -15.12 -4.33 -8.08
C VAL A 645 -15.58 -3.45 -6.92
N PRO A 646 -15.24 -2.15 -6.91
CA PRO A 646 -15.82 -1.18 -5.98
C PRO A 646 -17.35 -1.32 -5.93
N ALA A 647 -17.91 -1.24 -4.73
CA ALA A 647 -19.35 -1.27 -4.53
C ALA A 647 -20.02 -0.12 -5.27
N ASP A 648 -21.17 -0.40 -5.86
CA ASP A 648 -21.92 0.64 -6.55
C ASP A 648 -22.63 1.54 -5.53
N ALA A 649 -22.67 2.83 -5.83
CA ALA A 649 -23.35 3.84 -5.03
C ALA A 649 -24.09 4.77 -5.99
N PRO A 650 -25.24 4.32 -6.52
CA PRO A 650 -25.99 5.11 -7.49
C PRO A 650 -26.62 6.35 -6.83
N ASP A 651 -26.96 7.31 -7.69
CA ASP A 651 -27.68 8.54 -7.32
C ASP A 651 -26.90 9.51 -6.42
N CYS A 652 -25.56 9.49 -6.46
CA CYS A 652 -24.73 10.50 -5.80
C CYS A 652 -24.57 11.76 -6.68
N ASP A 653 -24.95 12.93 -6.17
CA ASP A 653 -24.75 14.23 -6.82
C ASP A 653 -23.38 14.82 -6.44
N ARG A 654 -22.32 14.24 -7.04
CA ARG A 654 -20.93 14.70 -6.85
C ARG A 654 -20.76 16.19 -7.21
N ARG A 655 -21.52 16.72 -8.17
CA ARG A 655 -21.38 18.10 -8.66
C ARG A 655 -21.85 19.10 -7.61
N THR A 656 -23.03 18.88 -7.04
CA THR A 656 -23.56 19.74 -5.98
C THR A 656 -22.70 19.65 -4.72
N ALA A 657 -22.29 18.44 -4.34
CA ALA A 657 -21.37 18.24 -3.21
C ALA A 657 -20.00 18.93 -3.42
N ARG A 658 -19.42 18.85 -4.62
CA ARG A 658 -18.17 19.55 -4.96
C ARG A 658 -18.33 21.07 -4.84
N SER A 659 -19.44 21.61 -5.32
CA SER A 659 -19.73 23.05 -5.20
C SER A 659 -19.81 23.50 -3.73
N LEU A 660 -20.38 22.67 -2.85
CA LEU A 660 -20.43 22.91 -1.41
C LEU A 660 -19.03 22.87 -0.78
N VAL A 661 -18.24 21.82 -1.07
CA VAL A 661 -16.87 21.67 -0.56
C VAL A 661 -15.98 22.83 -0.99
N ASP A 662 -15.99 23.17 -2.27
CA ASP A 662 -15.16 24.26 -2.82
C ASP A 662 -15.60 25.62 -2.25
N GLY A 663 -16.92 25.86 -2.13
CA GLY A 663 -17.47 27.06 -1.51
C GLY A 663 -17.07 27.19 -0.03
N TYR A 664 -17.13 26.10 0.73
CA TYR A 664 -16.72 26.08 2.13
C TYR A 664 -15.22 26.38 2.30
N LEU A 665 -14.36 25.71 1.53
CA LEU A 665 -12.90 25.90 1.61
C LEU A 665 -12.45 27.26 1.08
N THR A 666 -13.20 27.86 0.15
CA THR A 666 -12.98 29.25 -0.26
C THR A 666 -13.25 30.22 0.89
N ALA A 667 -14.31 29.98 1.66
CA ALA A 667 -14.65 30.80 2.83
C ALA A 667 -13.77 30.49 4.05
N HIS A 668 -13.27 29.26 4.18
CA HIS A 668 -12.46 28.77 5.29
C HIS A 668 -11.17 28.09 4.75
N PRO A 669 -10.14 28.87 4.38
CA PRO A 669 -8.94 28.35 3.75
C PRO A 669 -8.17 27.32 4.59
N GLU A 670 -8.28 27.37 5.93
CA GLU A 670 -7.65 26.42 6.85
C GLU A 670 -8.50 25.14 7.09
N GLY A 671 -9.70 25.08 6.50
CA GLY A 671 -10.69 24.03 6.76
C GLY A 671 -11.43 24.21 8.09
N GLY A 672 -12.23 23.20 8.45
CA GLY A 672 -13.05 23.22 9.67
C GLY A 672 -14.18 22.19 9.68
N TRP A 673 -14.97 22.23 10.76
CA TRP A 673 -16.21 21.46 10.87
C TRP A 673 -17.33 22.16 10.12
N LEU A 674 -18.10 21.40 9.34
CA LEU A 674 -19.32 21.89 8.71
C LEU A 674 -20.38 22.20 9.77
N ASP A 675 -21.21 23.20 9.50
CA ASP A 675 -22.42 23.43 10.28
C ASP A 675 -23.49 22.35 9.99
N PRO A 676 -24.56 22.24 10.79
CA PRO A 676 -25.54 21.18 10.66
C PRO A 676 -26.28 21.18 9.31
N LEU A 677 -26.50 22.36 8.70
CA LEU A 677 -27.21 22.46 7.42
C LEU A 677 -26.29 21.99 6.28
N SER A 678 -25.07 22.53 6.21
CA SER A 678 -24.08 22.09 5.22
C SER A 678 -23.73 20.59 5.36
N THR A 679 -23.75 20.07 6.59
CA THR A 679 -23.59 18.62 6.84
C THR A 679 -24.77 17.83 6.26
N ALA A 680 -26.01 18.27 6.49
CA ALA A 680 -27.19 17.60 5.97
C ALA A 680 -27.22 17.62 4.43
N ASP A 681 -26.97 18.78 3.80
CA ASP A 681 -26.95 18.94 2.34
C ASP A 681 -25.91 18.03 1.68
N LEU A 682 -24.71 17.91 2.28
CA LEU A 682 -23.65 17.04 1.76
C LEU A 682 -24.03 15.56 1.85
N LEU A 683 -24.62 15.13 2.98
CA LEU A 683 -25.03 13.74 3.19
C LEU A 683 -26.23 13.35 2.31
N GLU A 684 -27.19 14.26 2.14
CA GLU A 684 -28.33 14.09 1.24
C GLU A 684 -27.87 13.94 -0.22
N GLY A 685 -26.90 14.74 -0.66
CA GLY A 685 -26.30 14.62 -1.99
C GLY A 685 -25.66 13.26 -2.27
N TYR A 686 -25.34 12.48 -1.23
CA TYR A 686 -24.82 11.11 -1.35
C TYR A 686 -25.85 10.03 -0.97
N GLY A 687 -27.09 10.42 -0.64
CA GLY A 687 -28.15 9.51 -0.21
C GLY A 687 -27.89 8.84 1.14
N LEU A 688 -27.09 9.45 2.02
CA LEU A 688 -26.85 8.95 3.37
C LEU A 688 -28.08 9.28 4.25
N PRO A 689 -28.61 8.31 5.04
CA PRO A 689 -29.94 8.42 5.66
C PRO A 689 -29.93 9.26 6.94
N LEU A 690 -29.53 10.53 6.87
CA LEU A 690 -29.63 11.46 7.98
C LEU A 690 -31.10 11.77 8.26
N THR A 691 -31.51 11.67 9.54
CA THR A 691 -32.86 12.07 9.96
C THR A 691 -33.13 13.52 9.62
N THR A 692 -34.39 13.84 9.28
CA THR A 692 -34.81 15.22 8.98
C THR A 692 -34.34 16.17 10.08
N SER A 693 -33.48 17.12 9.71
CA SER A 693 -32.82 18.00 10.66
C SER A 693 -33.15 19.44 10.31
N VAL A 694 -33.73 20.17 11.27
CA VAL A 694 -34.06 21.58 11.09
C VAL A 694 -33.31 22.40 12.12
N TRP A 695 -32.52 23.36 11.66
CA TRP A 695 -31.81 24.31 12.51
C TRP A 695 -32.74 25.45 12.95
N ALA A 696 -32.94 25.58 14.26
CA ALA A 696 -33.69 26.65 14.89
C ALA A 696 -32.74 27.57 15.69
N ARG A 697 -32.75 28.87 15.38
CA ARG A 697 -31.86 29.87 16.01
C ARG A 697 -32.38 30.39 17.35
N ASP A 698 -33.66 30.19 17.64
CA ASP A 698 -34.32 30.70 18.84
C ASP A 698 -35.39 29.74 19.39
N GLU A 699 -35.88 30.04 20.58
CA GLU A 699 -36.92 29.27 21.29
C GLU A 699 -38.20 29.13 20.45
N HIS A 700 -38.63 30.21 19.78
CA HIS A 700 -39.89 30.22 19.05
C HIS A 700 -39.82 29.29 17.83
N MET A 701 -38.79 29.43 17.01
CA MET A 701 -38.54 28.53 15.88
C MET A 701 -38.38 27.08 16.32
N THR A 702 -37.72 26.86 17.46
CA THR A 702 -37.54 25.51 18.01
C THR A 702 -38.88 24.84 18.29
N VAL A 703 -39.81 25.55 18.95
CA VAL A 703 -41.13 25.01 19.30
C VAL A 703 -41.99 24.78 18.05
N VAL A 704 -42.03 25.75 17.12
CA VAL A 704 -42.80 25.63 15.87
C VAL A 704 -42.31 24.44 15.03
N THR A 705 -40.98 24.32 14.90
CA THR A 705 -40.33 23.21 14.18
C THR A 705 -40.64 21.87 14.84
N ALA A 706 -40.53 21.79 16.17
CA ALA A 706 -40.85 20.56 16.91
C ALA A 706 -42.29 20.12 16.70
N ALA A 707 -43.26 21.03 16.74
CA ALA A 707 -44.66 20.72 16.51
C ALA A 707 -44.90 20.11 15.10
N GLY A 708 -44.19 20.60 14.08
CA GLY A 708 -44.22 20.04 12.73
C GLY A 708 -43.57 18.65 12.64
N LEU A 709 -42.38 18.48 13.22
CA LEU A 709 -41.60 17.24 13.11
C LEU A 709 -42.11 16.10 13.99
N ARG A 710 -42.88 16.36 15.06
CA ARG A 710 -43.45 15.30 15.91
C ARG A 710 -44.25 14.27 15.13
N ARG A 711 -44.94 14.67 14.05
CA ARG A 711 -45.73 13.75 13.19
C ARG A 711 -44.86 12.69 12.50
N LEU A 712 -43.57 12.97 12.34
CA LEU A 712 -42.58 12.06 11.74
C LEU A 712 -41.80 11.27 12.80
N GLY A 713 -41.90 11.68 14.07
CA GLY A 713 -41.18 11.06 15.17
C GLY A 713 -41.88 9.83 15.73
N HIS A 714 -41.09 8.86 16.16
CA HIS A 714 -41.56 7.69 16.88
C HIS A 714 -42.35 8.11 18.13
N GLU A 715 -43.56 7.57 18.28
CA GLU A 715 -44.51 7.94 19.34
C GLU A 715 -44.82 9.45 19.43
N GLY A 716 -44.69 10.19 18.31
CA GLY A 716 -44.96 11.62 18.30
C GLY A 716 -43.90 12.47 19.02
N LYS A 717 -42.67 11.97 19.18
CA LYS A 717 -41.61 12.62 19.95
C LYS A 717 -40.53 13.24 19.06
N VAL A 718 -39.83 14.25 19.58
CA VAL A 718 -38.65 14.86 18.94
C VAL A 718 -37.43 14.83 19.84
N ALA A 719 -36.26 14.96 19.23
CA ALA A 719 -34.99 15.24 19.89
C ALA A 719 -34.58 16.69 19.63
N LEU A 720 -33.97 17.31 20.63
CA LEU A 720 -33.42 18.66 20.58
C LEU A 720 -31.92 18.61 20.90
N LYS A 721 -31.11 19.20 20.02
CA LYS A 721 -29.64 19.19 20.15
C LYS A 721 -29.09 20.61 20.11
N ALA A 722 -28.45 21.07 21.17
CA ALA A 722 -27.77 22.38 21.17
C ALA A 722 -26.57 22.36 20.22
N TYR A 723 -26.38 23.46 19.49
CA TYR A 723 -25.30 23.62 18.52
C TYR A 723 -24.53 24.92 18.74
N TRP A 724 -23.21 24.86 18.52
CA TRP A 724 -22.32 26.00 18.37
C TRP A 724 -21.10 25.64 17.52
N PRO A 725 -20.42 26.63 16.88
CA PRO A 725 -19.21 26.37 16.10
C PRO A 725 -18.12 25.70 16.93
N GLY A 726 -17.50 24.64 16.38
CA GLY A 726 -16.41 23.91 17.04
C GLY A 726 -16.83 22.93 18.14
N GLN A 727 -18.13 22.69 18.35
CA GLN A 727 -18.62 21.70 19.31
C GLN A 727 -18.19 20.27 18.94
N VAL A 728 -17.50 19.59 19.87
CA VAL A 728 -17.10 18.18 19.75
C VAL A 728 -17.65 17.41 20.98
N HIS A 729 -18.40 16.31 20.76
CA HIS A 729 -19.05 15.44 21.79
C HIS A 729 -20.30 16.00 22.52
N LYS A 730 -21.41 16.19 21.80
CA LYS A 730 -22.70 16.73 22.29
C LYS A 730 -23.26 16.04 23.54
N SER A 731 -23.29 14.71 23.55
CA SER A 731 -23.91 13.95 24.65
C SER A 731 -23.10 14.06 25.95
N ALA A 732 -21.77 14.11 25.88
CA ALA A 732 -20.89 14.22 27.04
C ALA A 732 -21.08 15.54 27.79
N VAL A 733 -21.39 16.63 27.08
CA VAL A 733 -21.68 17.95 27.66
C VAL A 733 -23.17 18.18 27.94
N GLY A 734 -24.01 17.15 27.78
CA GLY A 734 -25.45 17.23 28.02
C GLY A 734 -26.19 18.13 27.02
N ALA A 735 -25.67 18.31 25.80
CA ALA A 735 -26.25 19.13 24.73
C ALA A 735 -27.36 18.42 23.93
N VAL A 736 -27.86 17.28 24.40
CA VAL A 736 -28.92 16.50 23.73
C VAL A 736 -30.06 16.23 24.70
N ARG A 737 -31.30 16.48 24.28
CA ARG A 737 -32.53 16.08 24.97
C ARG A 737 -33.38 15.26 24.01
N THR A 738 -33.76 14.05 24.41
CA THR A 738 -34.54 13.12 23.59
C THR A 738 -35.93 12.92 24.18
N GLY A 739 -36.86 12.40 23.36
CA GLY A 739 -38.18 11.98 23.85
C GLY A 739 -39.16 13.11 24.18
N LEU A 740 -38.99 14.30 23.60
CA LEU A 740 -39.83 15.47 23.90
C LEU A 740 -41.17 15.37 23.14
N ALA A 741 -42.28 15.30 23.88
CA ALA A 741 -43.63 15.08 23.36
C ALA A 741 -44.49 16.35 23.32
N THR A 742 -44.15 17.36 24.13
CA THR A 742 -44.98 18.59 24.26
C THR A 742 -44.19 19.87 24.03
N ASP A 743 -44.89 20.96 23.64
CA ASP A 743 -44.26 22.27 23.42
C ASP A 743 -43.64 22.84 24.69
N ALA A 744 -44.23 22.52 25.85
CA ALA A 744 -43.70 22.88 27.15
C ALA A 744 -42.35 22.21 27.44
N GLU A 745 -42.22 20.91 27.13
CA GLU A 745 -40.96 20.17 27.28
C GLU A 745 -39.87 20.69 26.35
N VAL A 746 -40.21 20.98 25.09
CA VAL A 746 -39.27 21.56 24.10
C VAL A 746 -38.79 22.93 24.55
N ARG A 747 -39.71 23.79 25.00
CA ARG A 747 -39.37 25.12 25.54
C ARG A 747 -38.46 25.02 26.77
N SER A 748 -38.78 24.09 27.68
CA SER A 748 -37.97 23.84 28.87
C SER A 748 -36.54 23.41 28.50
N ALA A 749 -36.41 22.47 27.56
CA ALA A 749 -35.13 22.00 27.06
C ALA A 749 -34.30 23.12 26.40
N TYR A 750 -34.91 23.97 25.57
CA TYR A 750 -34.20 25.10 24.94
C TYR A 750 -33.70 26.13 25.96
N ARG A 751 -34.54 26.46 26.95
CA ARG A 751 -34.15 27.38 28.05
C ARG A 751 -33.06 26.78 28.92
N GLU A 752 -33.06 25.47 29.13
CA GLU A 752 -31.97 24.78 29.79
C GLU A 752 -30.65 24.94 29.03
N PHE A 753 -30.66 24.72 27.71
CA PHE A 753 -29.48 24.96 26.86
C PHE A 753 -29.02 26.41 26.93
N THR A 754 -29.94 27.37 26.86
CA THR A 754 -29.61 28.81 26.96
C THR A 754 -28.94 29.14 28.30
N ARG A 755 -29.45 28.59 29.41
CA ARG A 755 -28.83 28.79 30.74
C ARG A 755 -27.46 28.13 30.86
N ARG A 756 -27.28 26.95 30.26
CA ARG A 756 -26.06 26.15 30.41
C ARG A 756 -24.92 26.62 29.51
N PHE A 757 -25.22 26.94 28.26
CA PHE A 757 -24.22 27.27 27.24
C PHE A 757 -24.13 28.79 26.97
N GLY A 758 -25.08 29.59 27.45
CA GLY A 758 -25.02 31.05 27.40
C GLY A 758 -24.76 31.58 26.01
N THR A 759 -23.72 32.40 25.87
CA THR A 759 -23.31 33.04 24.61
C THR A 759 -22.69 32.10 23.59
N GLU A 760 -22.32 30.87 23.98
CA GLU A 760 -21.81 29.89 23.03
C GLU A 760 -22.93 29.31 22.17
N LEU A 761 -24.17 29.23 22.68
CA LEU A 761 -25.31 28.64 21.98
C LEU A 761 -25.66 29.42 20.70
N ALA A 762 -25.40 28.83 19.54
CA ALA A 762 -25.79 29.38 18.25
C ALA A 762 -27.23 29.00 17.84
N GLY A 763 -27.81 27.98 18.49
CA GLY A 763 -29.17 27.52 18.28
C GLY A 763 -29.33 26.04 18.64
N ALA A 764 -30.41 25.43 18.17
CA ALA A 764 -30.66 24.01 18.34
C ALA A 764 -31.09 23.34 17.04
N VAL A 765 -30.68 22.08 16.86
CA VAL A 765 -31.17 21.20 15.80
C VAL A 765 -32.34 20.40 16.36
N VAL A 766 -33.48 20.48 15.68
CA VAL A 766 -34.70 19.73 15.99
C VAL A 766 -34.81 18.56 15.01
N GLN A 767 -35.03 17.36 15.55
CA GLN A 767 -35.12 16.13 14.76
C GLN A 767 -36.31 15.28 15.23
N PRO A 768 -37.00 14.55 14.34
CA PRO A 768 -37.94 13.52 14.77
C PRO A 768 -37.20 12.44 15.55
N MET A 769 -37.82 11.94 16.62
CA MET A 769 -37.24 10.84 17.40
C MET A 769 -37.25 9.57 16.55
N ALA A 770 -36.08 8.93 16.40
CA ALA A 770 -36.01 7.61 15.77
C ALA A 770 -36.62 6.54 16.69
N ALA A 771 -37.19 5.49 16.08
CA ALA A 771 -37.61 4.31 16.83
C ALA A 771 -36.38 3.56 17.41
N PRO A 772 -36.53 2.83 18.51
CA PRO A 772 -35.44 2.04 19.09
C PRO A 772 -34.88 1.00 18.09
N GLY A 773 -33.57 0.80 18.12
CA GLY A 773 -32.85 -0.13 17.27
C GLY A 773 -31.41 -0.34 17.75
N LEU A 774 -30.63 -1.13 17.01
CA LEU A 774 -29.22 -1.31 17.30
C LEU A 774 -28.43 -0.08 16.86
N GLU A 775 -27.61 0.47 17.74
CA GLU A 775 -26.77 1.63 17.43
C GLU A 775 -25.45 1.17 16.82
N LEU A 776 -25.16 1.61 15.61
CA LEU A 776 -23.88 1.45 14.93
C LEU A 776 -23.16 2.79 14.76
N LEU A 777 -21.84 2.72 14.62
CA LEU A 777 -20.97 3.80 14.20
C LEU A 777 -20.57 3.53 12.74
N ALA A 778 -20.72 4.52 11.86
CA ALA A 778 -20.08 4.52 10.56
C ALA A 778 -19.28 5.81 10.39
N GLY A 779 -18.03 5.74 9.95
CA GLY A 779 -17.20 6.94 9.85
C GLY A 779 -16.13 6.86 8.80
N VAL A 780 -15.59 8.03 8.44
CA VAL A 780 -14.44 8.21 7.57
C VAL A 780 -13.36 8.91 8.35
N VAL A 781 -12.14 8.40 8.26
CA VAL A 781 -10.95 9.16 8.65
C VAL A 781 -10.04 9.21 7.44
N GLN A 782 -9.70 10.42 7.02
CA GLN A 782 -8.79 10.62 5.91
C GLN A 782 -7.35 10.68 6.42
N ASP A 783 -6.68 9.55 6.31
CA ASP A 783 -5.27 9.44 6.63
C ASP A 783 -4.45 10.20 5.57
N ARG A 784 -3.42 10.95 6.00
CA ARG A 784 -2.56 11.72 5.09
C ARG A 784 -1.69 10.85 4.21
N VAL A 785 -1.42 9.64 4.67
CA VAL A 785 -0.57 8.67 4.00
C VAL A 785 -1.49 7.70 3.26
N PHE A 786 -2.44 7.04 3.94
CA PHE A 786 -3.20 5.92 3.36
C PHE A 786 -4.45 6.30 2.56
N GLY A 787 -4.89 7.55 2.66
CA GLY A 787 -6.17 7.99 2.09
C GLY A 787 -7.36 7.61 3.00
N PRO A 788 -8.56 7.44 2.43
CA PRO A 788 -9.79 7.32 3.19
C PRO A 788 -9.94 5.95 3.82
N LEU A 789 -10.16 5.94 5.13
CA LEU A 789 -10.56 4.74 5.86
C LEU A 789 -12.02 4.84 6.25
N VAL A 790 -12.79 3.84 5.85
CA VAL A 790 -14.16 3.65 6.31
C VAL A 790 -14.13 2.73 7.53
N VAL A 791 -14.78 3.17 8.60
CA VAL A 791 -14.87 2.48 9.89
C VAL A 791 -16.33 2.08 10.14
N LEU A 792 -16.53 0.85 10.60
CA LEU A 792 -17.80 0.35 11.13
C LEU A 792 -17.58 -0.16 12.55
N GLY A 793 -18.50 0.11 13.46
CA GLY A 793 -18.45 -0.43 14.82
C GLY A 793 -19.78 -0.33 15.56
N LEU A 794 -19.80 -0.74 16.83
CA LEU A 794 -20.92 -0.44 17.72
C LEU A 794 -20.98 1.07 18.01
N GLY A 795 -22.16 1.66 17.87
CA GLY A 795 -22.41 3.09 18.07
C GLY A 795 -22.83 3.42 19.50
N GLY A 796 -23.10 4.72 19.72
CA GLY A 796 -23.59 5.23 20.99
C GLY A 796 -22.47 5.61 21.98
N THR A 797 -22.82 5.67 23.26
CA THR A 797 -21.89 6.14 24.32
C THR A 797 -20.92 5.06 24.80
N ALA A 798 -21.16 3.78 24.46
CA ALA A 798 -20.32 2.65 24.89
C ALA A 798 -19.20 2.28 23.90
N THR A 799 -19.15 2.93 22.73
CA THR A 799 -18.23 2.61 21.62
C THR A 799 -16.75 2.57 22.03
N GLU A 800 -16.28 3.54 22.82
CA GLU A 800 -14.88 3.62 23.22
C GLU A 800 -14.46 2.52 24.20
N VAL A 801 -15.40 2.01 25.00
CA VAL A 801 -15.14 1.01 26.05
C VAL A 801 -15.08 -0.39 25.46
N LEU A 802 -16.00 -0.72 24.56
CA LEU A 802 -16.06 -2.06 23.96
C LEU A 802 -15.01 -2.26 22.87
N ALA A 803 -14.58 -1.18 22.20
CA ALA A 803 -13.59 -1.19 21.12
C ALA A 803 -13.90 -2.19 19.98
N ASP A 804 -15.18 -2.47 19.75
CA ASP A 804 -15.64 -3.35 18.67
C ASP A 804 -15.83 -2.57 17.37
N ARG A 805 -14.79 -2.58 16.53
CA ARG A 805 -14.72 -1.83 15.29
C ARG A 805 -13.86 -2.54 14.26
N VAL A 806 -14.21 -2.33 12.99
CA VAL A 806 -13.46 -2.76 11.82
C VAL A 806 -13.21 -1.56 10.92
N ALA A 807 -12.13 -1.62 10.14
CA ALA A 807 -11.82 -0.59 9.17
C ALA A 807 -11.32 -1.19 7.86
N ARG A 808 -11.50 -0.44 6.77
CA ARG A 808 -11.07 -0.77 5.40
C ARG A 808 -10.69 0.51 4.66
N LEU A 809 -9.74 0.41 3.72
CA LEU A 809 -9.43 1.50 2.80
C LEU A 809 -10.54 1.61 1.76
N ALA A 810 -10.93 2.85 1.42
CA ALA A 810 -11.84 3.13 0.33
C ALA A 810 -11.10 3.16 -1.03
N PRO A 811 -11.79 2.82 -2.15
CA PRO A 811 -13.20 2.43 -2.23
C PRO A 811 -13.45 1.00 -1.72
N LEU A 812 -14.53 0.81 -0.97
CA LEU A 812 -14.99 -0.50 -0.50
C LEU A 812 -15.58 -1.30 -1.65
N SER A 813 -15.33 -2.60 -1.69
CA SER A 813 -16.02 -3.53 -2.58
C SER A 813 -17.30 -4.09 -1.96
N GLU A 814 -18.19 -4.70 -2.76
CA GLU A 814 -19.37 -5.43 -2.25
C GLU A 814 -19.03 -6.46 -1.16
N ARG A 815 -17.85 -7.06 -1.29
CA ARG A 815 -17.33 -8.00 -0.30
C ARG A 815 -16.85 -7.29 0.96
N ASP A 816 -16.15 -6.17 0.85
CA ASP A 816 -15.76 -5.37 2.02
C ASP A 816 -17.01 -5.01 2.84
N LEU A 817 -18.09 -4.57 2.19
CA LEU A 817 -19.36 -4.26 2.86
C LEU A 817 -19.92 -5.43 3.65
N THR A 818 -19.86 -6.64 3.09
CA THR A 818 -20.39 -7.86 3.74
C THR A 818 -19.47 -8.35 4.86
N THR A 819 -18.15 -8.36 4.63
CA THR A 819 -17.17 -8.85 5.60
C THR A 819 -17.01 -7.91 6.79
N MET A 820 -17.06 -6.59 6.59
CA MET A 820 -17.00 -5.62 7.69
C MET A 820 -18.13 -5.84 8.71
N VAL A 821 -19.34 -6.16 8.25
CA VAL A 821 -20.47 -6.48 9.15
C VAL A 821 -20.22 -7.78 9.91
N ALA A 822 -19.74 -8.83 9.22
CA ALA A 822 -19.53 -10.15 9.81
C ALA A 822 -18.34 -10.22 10.79
N GLU A 823 -17.35 -9.33 10.63
CA GLU A 823 -16.13 -9.29 11.45
C GLU A 823 -16.31 -8.59 12.81
N LEU A 824 -17.42 -7.88 13.02
CA LEU A 824 -17.72 -7.32 14.33
C LEU A 824 -17.90 -8.45 15.35
N ARG A 825 -17.34 -8.29 16.56
CA ARG A 825 -17.62 -9.24 17.66
C ARG A 825 -19.10 -9.25 18.02
N SER A 826 -19.77 -8.13 17.79
CA SER A 826 -21.21 -7.96 17.93
C SER A 826 -22.04 -8.44 16.73
N ALA A 827 -21.42 -9.03 15.69
CA ALA A 827 -22.14 -9.49 14.50
C ALA A 827 -23.34 -10.41 14.79
N PRO A 828 -23.31 -11.30 15.81
CA PRO A 828 -24.50 -12.08 16.17
C PRO A 828 -25.75 -11.22 16.47
N LEU A 829 -25.60 -10.01 17.02
CA LEU A 829 -26.72 -9.09 17.28
C LEU A 829 -27.34 -8.57 15.97
N LEU A 830 -26.53 -8.41 14.91
CA LEU A 830 -27.00 -7.98 13.59
C LEU A 830 -27.79 -9.09 12.89
N PHE A 831 -27.45 -10.36 13.15
CA PHE A 831 -28.07 -11.54 12.54
C PHE A 831 -29.25 -12.13 13.32
N GLY A 832 -29.63 -11.56 14.47
CA GLY A 832 -30.79 -12.01 15.25
C GLY A 832 -30.47 -13.01 16.36
N HIS A 833 -29.52 -12.67 17.24
CA HIS A 833 -29.17 -13.49 18.42
C HIS A 833 -30.35 -13.70 19.39
N ASN A 834 -30.45 -14.90 19.98
CA ASN A 834 -31.46 -15.30 20.98
C ASN A 834 -32.92 -15.05 20.56
N GLY A 835 -33.25 -15.21 19.28
CA GLY A 835 -34.61 -15.05 18.77
C GLY A 835 -35.06 -13.61 18.52
N GLY A 836 -34.14 -12.63 18.62
CA GLY A 836 -34.38 -11.27 18.15
C GLY A 836 -34.41 -11.19 16.61
N PRO A 837 -35.10 -10.20 16.02
CA PRO A 837 -35.12 -10.02 14.57
C PRO A 837 -33.74 -9.55 14.07
N ALA A 838 -33.32 -10.06 12.91
CA ALA A 838 -32.15 -9.55 12.21
C ALA A 838 -32.40 -8.11 11.74
N VAL A 839 -31.33 -7.30 11.69
CA VAL A 839 -31.41 -5.93 11.18
C VAL A 839 -31.40 -5.91 9.65
N ASP A 840 -31.78 -4.79 9.04
CA ASP A 840 -31.63 -4.59 7.60
C ASP A 840 -30.15 -4.42 7.22
N LEU A 841 -29.50 -5.54 6.89
CA LEU A 841 -28.11 -5.57 6.44
C LEU A 841 -27.91 -4.84 5.09
N ALA A 842 -28.94 -4.77 4.24
CA ALA A 842 -28.82 -4.03 2.98
C ALA A 842 -28.72 -2.52 3.24
N ALA A 843 -29.49 -2.00 4.20
CA ALA A 843 -29.38 -0.61 4.62
C ALA A 843 -27.99 -0.28 5.21
N VAL A 844 -27.42 -1.16 6.05
CA VAL A 844 -26.06 -0.97 6.60
C VAL A 844 -25.01 -0.94 5.48
N ARG A 845 -25.08 -1.88 4.53
CA ARG A 845 -24.16 -1.92 3.38
C ARG A 845 -24.30 -0.69 2.49
N SER A 846 -25.52 -0.19 2.27
CA SER A 846 -25.78 1.04 1.51
C SER A 846 -25.13 2.26 2.16
N VAL A 847 -25.23 2.40 3.50
CA VAL A 847 -24.56 3.47 4.24
C VAL A 847 -23.04 3.41 4.04
N LEU A 848 -22.45 2.23 4.18
CA LEU A 848 -21.00 2.04 4.02
C LEU A 848 -20.53 2.30 2.58
N ALA A 849 -21.28 1.86 1.56
CA ALA A 849 -20.97 2.10 0.14
C ALA A 849 -20.98 3.59 -0.19
N ARG A 850 -22.05 4.31 0.22
CA ARG A 850 -22.21 5.75 0.00
C ARG A 850 -21.16 6.57 0.74
N LEU A 851 -20.86 6.18 1.98
CA LEU A 851 -19.81 6.81 2.79
C LEU A 851 -18.42 6.58 2.18
N SER A 852 -18.16 5.37 1.68
CA SER A 852 -16.96 5.05 0.93
C SER A 852 -16.82 5.87 -0.34
N ARG A 853 -17.92 6.06 -1.08
CA ARG A 853 -17.95 6.86 -2.31
C ARG A 853 -17.70 8.34 -2.03
N LEU A 854 -18.34 8.89 -0.99
CA LEU A 854 -18.10 10.26 -0.52
C LEU A 854 -16.62 10.49 -0.19
N ALA A 855 -16.01 9.54 0.53
CA ALA A 855 -14.61 9.63 0.93
C ALA A 855 -13.62 9.54 -0.26
N ASP A 856 -13.96 8.79 -1.29
CA ASP A 856 -13.13 8.66 -2.49
C ASP A 856 -13.27 9.86 -3.44
N ASP A 857 -14.47 10.44 -3.56
CA ASP A 857 -14.74 11.61 -4.41
C ASP A 857 -14.13 12.92 -3.86
N PHE A 858 -13.91 13.01 -2.53
CA PHE A 858 -13.42 14.21 -1.84
C PHE A 858 -12.19 13.95 -0.97
N PRO A 859 -10.97 14.10 -1.51
CA PRO A 859 -9.75 14.11 -0.73
C PRO A 859 -9.77 15.07 0.47
N GLU A 860 -10.52 16.16 0.34
CA GLU A 860 -10.72 17.22 1.33
C GLU A 860 -11.58 16.79 2.53
N LEU A 861 -12.36 15.71 2.41
CA LEU A 861 -13.10 15.14 3.52
C LEU A 861 -12.09 14.60 4.54
N ALA A 862 -11.78 15.37 5.57
CA ALA A 862 -10.80 14.99 6.58
C ALA A 862 -11.37 13.94 7.54
N GLU A 863 -12.66 14.08 7.88
CA GLU A 863 -13.37 13.23 8.81
C GLU A 863 -14.88 13.26 8.56
N ALA A 864 -15.53 12.10 8.66
CA ALA A 864 -16.98 11.99 8.77
C ALA A 864 -17.31 11.04 9.93
N ASP A 865 -18.27 11.41 10.76
CA ASP A 865 -18.67 10.61 11.92
C ASP A 865 -20.20 10.54 11.97
N LEU A 866 -20.77 9.38 11.62
CA LEU A 866 -22.20 9.09 11.70
C LEU A 866 -22.41 8.24 12.96
N ASN A 867 -22.83 8.89 14.05
CA ASN A 867 -22.91 8.27 15.37
C ASN A 867 -24.03 8.81 16.27
N PRO A 868 -25.10 8.04 16.55
CA PRO A 868 -25.35 6.69 16.07
C PRO A 868 -26.08 6.65 14.71
N VAL A 869 -25.84 5.56 13.98
CA VAL A 869 -26.71 5.03 12.95
C VAL A 869 -27.58 3.95 13.59
N ILE A 870 -28.88 4.21 13.74
CA ILE A 870 -29.83 3.29 14.34
C ILE A 870 -30.32 2.33 13.26
N VAL A 871 -30.09 1.04 13.45
CA VAL A 871 -30.44 -0.02 12.49
C VAL A 871 -31.56 -0.87 13.04
N ARG A 872 -32.55 -1.14 12.20
CA ARG A 872 -33.78 -1.89 12.49
C ARG A 872 -34.08 -2.85 11.34
N PRO A 873 -35.03 -3.79 11.50
CA PRO A 873 -35.40 -4.71 10.41
C PRO A 873 -35.99 -4.00 9.18
N ASP A 874 -36.45 -2.75 9.33
CA ASP A 874 -37.07 -1.91 8.29
C ASP A 874 -36.13 -0.84 7.71
N GLY A 875 -34.86 -0.79 8.13
CA GLY A 875 -33.85 0.11 7.55
C GLY A 875 -32.84 0.67 8.55
N ALA A 876 -32.12 1.72 8.12
CA ALA A 876 -31.12 2.43 8.93
C ALA A 876 -31.37 3.94 8.90
N VAL A 877 -31.23 4.60 10.05
CA VAL A 877 -31.33 6.06 10.18
C VAL A 877 -30.17 6.62 10.98
N CYS A 878 -29.43 7.54 10.38
CA CYS A 878 -28.40 8.30 11.06
C CYS A 878 -29.06 9.44 11.84
N VAL A 879 -28.90 9.45 13.15
CA VAL A 879 -29.52 10.50 13.99
C VAL A 879 -28.54 11.63 14.30
N ASP A 880 -27.23 11.39 14.27
CA ASP A 880 -26.21 12.44 14.40
C ASP A 880 -25.09 12.22 13.41
N ALA A 881 -24.67 13.30 12.74
CA ALA A 881 -23.52 13.29 11.86
C ALA A 881 -22.66 14.53 12.09
N ARG A 882 -21.36 14.39 11.81
CA ARG A 882 -20.40 15.49 11.74
C ARG A 882 -19.46 15.27 10.57
N VAL A 883 -19.11 16.36 9.90
CA VAL A 883 -18.18 16.34 8.77
C VAL A 883 -17.14 17.43 8.95
N ARG A 884 -15.88 17.09 8.71
CA ARG A 884 -14.75 18.00 8.75
C ARG A 884 -14.06 18.03 7.40
N LEU A 885 -13.85 19.23 6.88
CA LEU A 885 -13.15 19.46 5.62
C LEU A 885 -11.80 20.12 5.90
N GLU A 886 -10.76 19.73 5.16
CA GLU A 886 -9.45 20.38 5.15
C GLU A 886 -8.99 20.59 3.71
N PRO A 887 -8.29 21.68 3.40
CA PRO A 887 -7.64 21.83 2.10
C PRO A 887 -6.65 20.68 1.90
N ARG A 888 -6.80 19.92 0.81
CA ARG A 888 -5.84 18.89 0.42
C ARG A 888 -5.51 18.99 -1.07
N PRO A 889 -4.23 18.83 -1.45
CA PRO A 889 -3.89 18.75 -2.87
C PRO A 889 -4.53 17.50 -3.47
N SER A 890 -5.10 17.63 -4.68
CA SER A 890 -5.59 16.49 -5.44
C SER A 890 -4.43 15.53 -5.70
N PHE A 891 -4.55 14.31 -5.22
CA PHE A 891 -3.58 13.25 -5.48
C PHE A 891 -4.15 12.28 -6.50
N ASP A 892 -3.54 12.22 -7.69
CA ASP A 892 -3.83 11.19 -8.68
C ASP A 892 -2.91 9.99 -8.43
N PRO A 893 -3.44 8.84 -7.97
CA PRO A 893 -2.64 7.66 -7.67
C PRO A 893 -2.03 7.00 -8.91
N TYR A 894 -2.49 7.36 -10.11
CA TYR A 894 -1.99 6.83 -11.38
C TYR A 894 -0.98 7.78 -12.04
N LEU A 895 -0.77 8.97 -11.51
CA LEU A 895 0.24 9.87 -12.03
C LEU A 895 1.64 9.36 -11.66
N ARG A 896 2.35 8.80 -12.66
CA ARG A 896 3.71 8.27 -12.47
C ARG A 896 4.65 9.38 -12.04
N ARG A 897 5.20 9.22 -10.82
CA ARG A 897 6.19 10.13 -10.23
C ARG A 897 7.05 9.43 -9.18
N LEU A 898 8.31 9.82 -9.08
CA LEU A 898 9.24 9.41 -8.04
C LEU A 898 8.90 10.06 -6.70
N ARG A 899 9.34 9.40 -5.63
CA ARG A 899 9.16 9.88 -4.27
C ARG A 899 9.99 11.13 -4.02
N ARG A 900 9.41 12.07 -3.25
CA ARG A 900 10.11 13.17 -2.60
C ARG A 900 10.23 12.90 -1.10
N PRO A 901 11.43 12.92 -0.52
CA PRO A 901 11.59 12.71 0.92
C PRO A 901 11.18 13.97 1.70
N ALA A 902 10.46 13.77 2.81
CA ALA A 902 10.00 14.86 3.69
C ALA A 902 11.16 15.70 4.27
N ALA A 903 12.36 15.13 4.43
CA ALA A 903 13.55 15.84 4.90
C ALA A 903 14.11 16.86 3.87
N ALA A 904 13.78 16.71 2.58
CA ALA A 904 14.12 17.68 1.55
C ALA A 904 13.15 18.87 1.51
N GLU A 905 11.93 18.68 2.03
CA GLU A 905 10.89 19.68 2.20
C GLU A 905 11.07 20.41 3.55
N GLY A 906 12.13 21.22 3.65
CA GLY A 906 12.22 22.16 4.75
C GLY A 906 11.08 23.18 4.66
N LYS A 907 10.32 23.34 5.75
CA LYS A 907 9.74 24.64 6.09
C LYS A 907 10.85 25.66 6.29
#